data_AF-A0A4Y8K9F8-F1
#
_entry.id   AF-A0A4Y8K9F8-F1
#
_cell.length_a   1.000
_cell.length_b   1.000
_cell.length_c   1.000
_cell.angle_alpha   90.00
_cell.angle_beta   90.00
_cell.angle_gamma   90.00
#
_symmetry.space_group_name_H-M   'P 1'
#
loop_
_entity.id
_entity.type
_entity.pdbx_description
1 polymer ?
#
loop_
_entity_poly.entity_id
_entity_poly.type
_entity_poly.pdbx_seq_one_letter_code
_entity_poly.pdbx_strand_id
1 'polypeptide(L)'
;MSTPSAGLEAAYRATLRWYPRGWRVDNEDAVVGTLLDVADAEQRTRPQTAELLNLAVCGLLRRIDPVLPAQAREVASAVAFACGAALSLTILLVSYLGPLARQIVPPWWVGPSDPAGALPYALWLIACVFAMAGHRRTARWSMVAVLASVAALAVLRSTTQVTYSLPSWIALAFMLSLAVMALIASPLVWRGTLGVASIAALAFAVFAGGAAVAGGFGGRYHPERWVFETVLSPSNVGVALVFALATVGILAALRLRVAAAGLAAATLPWAVLWFAGYFAEDVVGSLVSAAVLAGLTVVAASAVALWAWLLRSGIAVPRRLAHMVSAPAVWTAPILIALMVWGTRTANATWTTLPYWNAVVSVACYGLPIAVLTAAVVTAWESSRMRRYASTDQPVPATAYLARLSRRVWPTLVGSIAGYLVTLALLVQNSGVPKAGTPNLLVPAASLAVLLSAFAFGALLGRLCHTAIAVPTALVASYLWFALPSAQGASNPAWLNITGFGLPQSSFDFSFVPATGALLAPILLSVAVVATFALVLFLRRAVVGYAAGAVLVTAAVLVGNVLVAGIGQAPYAPRPVAELVCSGDATAVCLWPEQDAVDGARILNAVVEARVQASKNGLTLPDRVEASSSAFTAHQNADVSYLTSLPGPGASTQQIKTAYATSLLESISCGDATQTADAAWQALRAQSALTMLVGAGTTALLQKSTPLFAPDDGALTSLFAARQALDVGSIDNARKVLNSWRSETKKLCNSRPAA
;
A
#
# COMPACT_ATOMS: atom_id res chain seq x y z
N MET A 1 -20.32 18.67 66.19
CA MET A 1 -21.04 17.75 65.29
C MET A 1 -21.09 18.40 63.92
N SER A 2 -20.23 17.98 62.99
CA SER A 2 -20.38 18.35 61.58
C SER A 2 -21.65 17.67 61.06
N THR A 3 -22.57 18.44 60.47
CA THR A 3 -23.75 17.86 59.83
C THR A 3 -23.30 16.85 58.76
N PRO A 4 -23.94 15.67 58.63
CA PRO A 4 -23.57 14.66 57.63
C PRO A 4 -23.43 15.22 56.22
N SER A 5 -24.20 16.28 55.89
CA SER A 5 -24.14 17.03 54.64
C SER A 5 -22.79 17.70 54.36
N ALA A 6 -22.06 18.15 55.39
CA ALA A 6 -20.81 18.90 55.22
C ALA A 6 -19.68 18.04 54.61
N GLY A 7 -19.65 16.74 54.94
CA GLY A 7 -18.68 15.81 54.34
C GLY A 7 -18.98 15.49 52.87
N LEU A 8 -20.26 15.38 52.52
CA LEU A 8 -20.71 15.09 51.17
C LEU A 8 -20.50 16.28 50.23
N GLU A 9 -20.83 17.49 50.71
CA GLU A 9 -20.57 18.75 50.01
C GLU A 9 -19.08 18.93 49.71
N ALA A 10 -18.21 18.72 50.71
CA ALA A 10 -16.77 18.84 50.55
C ALA A 10 -16.23 17.88 49.48
N ALA A 11 -16.75 16.65 49.41
CA ALA A 11 -16.35 15.67 48.39
C ALA A 11 -16.78 16.09 46.97
N TYR A 12 -18.00 16.61 46.79
CA TYR A 12 -18.45 17.13 45.49
C TYR A 12 -17.65 18.36 45.06
N ARG A 13 -17.43 19.33 45.96
CA ARG A 13 -16.60 20.52 45.67
C ARG A 13 -15.15 20.15 45.34
N ALA A 14 -14.57 19.18 46.06
CA ALA A 14 -13.23 18.66 45.76
C ALA A 14 -13.17 18.07 44.34
N THR A 15 -14.20 17.32 43.94
CA THR A 15 -14.29 16.72 42.60
C THR A 15 -14.58 17.75 41.52
N LEU A 16 -15.34 18.80 41.83
CA LEU A 16 -15.57 19.88 40.88
C LEU A 16 -14.28 20.63 40.53
N ARG A 17 -13.19 20.52 41.31
CA ARG A 17 -11.87 21.09 40.95
C ARG A 17 -11.35 20.63 39.58
N TRP A 18 -11.82 19.52 39.04
CA TRP A 18 -11.55 19.10 37.66
C TRP A 18 -12.11 20.08 36.61
N TYR A 19 -13.10 20.92 36.94
CA TYR A 19 -13.61 21.98 36.06
C TYR A 19 -12.70 23.23 36.05
N PRO A 20 -12.71 24.03 34.96
CA PRO A 20 -12.03 25.33 34.92
C PRO A 20 -12.52 26.27 36.02
N ARG A 21 -11.62 27.11 36.57
CA ARG A 21 -11.95 28.05 37.65
C ARG A 21 -13.11 28.99 37.29
N GLY A 22 -13.12 29.54 36.08
CA GLY A 22 -14.19 30.45 35.64
C GLY A 22 -15.56 29.76 35.63
N TRP A 23 -15.64 28.54 35.11
CA TRP A 23 -16.89 27.77 35.11
C TRP A 23 -17.41 27.50 36.52
N ARG A 24 -16.51 27.20 37.47
CA ARG A 24 -16.88 26.93 38.86
C ARG A 24 -17.48 28.14 39.57
N VAL A 25 -16.91 29.34 39.35
CA VAL A 25 -17.47 30.57 39.93
C VAL A 25 -18.94 30.74 39.57
N ASP A 26 -19.33 30.35 38.35
CA ASP A 26 -20.68 30.56 37.85
C ASP A 26 -21.63 29.38 38.09
N ASN A 27 -21.12 28.16 38.33
CA ASN A 27 -21.94 26.93 38.29
C ASN A 27 -21.72 25.97 39.47
N GLU A 28 -20.67 26.14 40.28
CA GLU A 28 -20.29 25.18 41.32
C GLU A 28 -21.42 24.99 42.34
N ASP A 29 -21.96 26.09 42.88
CA ASP A 29 -22.99 26.02 43.91
C ASP A 29 -24.31 25.40 43.40
N ALA A 30 -24.70 25.70 42.16
CA ALA A 30 -25.90 25.13 41.56
C ALA A 30 -25.78 23.61 41.35
N VAL A 31 -24.62 23.14 40.87
CA VAL A 31 -24.38 21.72 40.66
C VAL A 31 -24.24 20.97 41.98
N VAL A 32 -23.54 21.55 42.97
CA VAL A 32 -23.43 20.95 44.32
C VAL A 32 -24.79 20.87 44.99
N GLY A 33 -25.60 21.94 44.94
CA GLY A 33 -26.97 21.94 45.48
C GLY A 33 -27.82 20.84 44.86
N THR A 34 -27.82 20.73 43.53
CA THR A 34 -28.58 19.68 42.82
C THR A 34 -28.15 18.26 43.23
N LEU A 35 -26.84 18.03 43.41
CA LEU A 35 -26.33 16.72 43.81
C LEU A 35 -26.59 16.39 45.28
N LEU A 36 -26.63 17.41 46.15
CA LEU A 36 -27.02 17.27 47.55
C LEU A 36 -28.51 16.93 47.66
N ASP A 37 -29.38 17.62 46.90
CA ASP A 37 -30.82 17.35 46.88
C ASP A 37 -31.11 15.90 46.45
N VAL A 38 -30.41 15.40 45.43
CA VAL A 38 -30.52 13.99 44.98
C VAL A 38 -30.00 13.03 46.05
N ALA A 39 -28.87 13.34 46.70
CA ALA A 39 -28.32 12.50 47.75
C ALA A 39 -29.24 12.44 48.98
N ASP A 40 -29.83 13.57 49.38
CA ASP A 40 -30.75 13.67 50.50
C ASP A 40 -32.06 12.92 50.21
N ALA A 41 -32.59 13.04 48.99
CA ALA A 41 -33.77 12.28 48.55
C ALA A 41 -33.53 10.76 48.59
N GLU A 42 -32.31 10.32 48.30
CA GLU A 42 -31.88 8.91 48.37
C GLU A 42 -31.32 8.52 49.76
N GLN A 43 -31.37 9.43 50.75
CA GLN A 43 -30.81 9.27 52.11
C GLN A 43 -29.34 8.82 52.13
N ARG A 44 -28.54 9.27 51.16
CA ARG A 44 -27.12 8.90 51.01
C ARG A 44 -26.22 9.81 51.84
N THR A 45 -25.33 9.20 52.60
CA THR A 45 -24.29 9.90 53.38
C THR A 45 -22.93 9.94 52.69
N ARG A 46 -22.80 9.32 51.50
CA ARG A 46 -21.58 9.34 50.67
C ARG A 46 -21.90 9.52 49.20
N PRO A 47 -21.07 10.25 48.44
CA PRO A 47 -21.22 10.35 46.99
C PRO A 47 -20.97 8.98 46.34
N GLN A 48 -21.69 8.66 45.28
CA GLN A 48 -21.43 7.43 44.54
C GLN A 48 -20.15 7.58 43.72
N THR A 49 -19.35 6.52 43.63
CA THR A 49 -18.11 6.52 42.83
C THR A 49 -18.38 6.86 41.36
N ALA A 50 -19.53 6.44 40.82
CA ALA A 50 -19.96 6.79 39.47
C ALA A 50 -20.24 8.29 39.29
N GLU A 51 -20.81 8.97 40.30
CA GLU A 51 -21.05 10.42 40.28
C GLU A 51 -19.72 11.18 40.30
N LEU A 52 -18.80 10.79 41.20
CA LEU A 52 -17.48 11.41 41.29
C LEU A 52 -16.69 11.26 39.98
N LEU A 53 -16.71 10.06 39.40
CA LEU A 53 -16.07 9.80 38.11
C LEU A 53 -16.69 10.63 36.99
N ASN A 54 -18.03 10.71 36.93
CA ASN A 54 -18.73 11.50 35.93
C ASN A 54 -18.39 13.00 36.06
N LEU A 55 -18.35 13.55 37.29
CA LEU A 55 -17.94 14.93 37.53
C LEU A 55 -16.49 15.18 37.12
N ALA A 56 -15.57 14.28 37.45
CA ALA A 56 -14.16 14.40 37.05
C ALA A 56 -14.00 14.39 35.52
N VAL A 57 -14.68 13.46 34.84
CA VAL A 57 -14.67 13.34 33.37
C VAL A 57 -15.28 14.57 32.70
N CYS A 58 -16.47 15.02 33.14
CA CYS A 58 -17.11 16.22 32.59
C CYS A 58 -16.28 17.48 32.85
N GLY A 59 -15.62 17.60 34.00
CA GLY A 59 -14.72 18.70 34.32
C GLY A 59 -13.49 18.74 33.41
N LEU A 60 -12.85 17.59 33.20
CA LEU A 60 -11.74 17.46 32.26
C LEU A 60 -12.17 17.79 30.82
N LEU A 61 -13.32 17.27 30.38
CA LEU A 61 -13.89 17.57 29.07
C LEU A 61 -14.21 19.06 28.91
N ARG A 62 -14.54 19.78 29.99
CA ARG A 62 -14.77 21.23 29.95
C ARG A 62 -13.47 22.03 29.85
N ARG A 63 -12.36 21.53 30.42
CA ARG A 63 -11.02 22.12 30.23
C ARG A 63 -10.49 21.99 28.82
N ILE A 64 -10.89 20.93 28.11
CA ILE A 64 -10.48 20.68 26.72
C ILE A 64 -11.29 21.51 25.72
N ASP A 65 -12.53 21.88 26.06
CA ASP A 65 -13.48 22.55 25.15
C ASP A 65 -12.96 23.84 24.47
N PRO A 66 -12.13 24.69 25.13
CA PRO A 66 -11.51 25.85 24.47
C PRO A 66 -10.54 25.48 23.34
N VAL A 67 -9.90 24.32 23.43
CA VAL A 67 -8.93 23.83 22.45
C VAL A 67 -9.63 22.98 21.39
N LEU A 68 -10.54 22.11 21.83
CA LEU A 68 -11.24 21.17 20.97
C LEU A 68 -12.75 21.21 21.30
N PRO A 69 -13.52 22.05 20.59
CA PRO A 69 -14.96 22.19 20.82
C PRO A 69 -15.69 20.85 20.77
N ALA A 70 -16.78 20.70 21.51
CA ALA A 70 -17.62 19.48 21.52
C ALA A 70 -17.91 18.92 20.11
N GLN A 71 -18.29 19.77 19.15
CA GLN A 71 -18.55 19.34 17.77
C GLN A 71 -17.29 18.80 17.06
N ALA A 72 -16.13 19.39 17.31
CA ALA A 72 -14.86 18.92 16.76
C ALA A 72 -14.47 17.57 17.38
N ARG A 73 -14.71 17.37 18.69
CA ARG A 73 -14.53 16.08 19.37
C ARG A 73 -15.45 15.00 18.79
N GLU A 74 -16.70 15.33 18.49
CA GLU A 74 -17.63 14.39 17.85
C GLU A 74 -17.14 13.96 16.47
N VAL A 75 -16.64 14.91 15.66
CA VAL A 75 -16.03 14.60 14.35
C VAL A 75 -14.80 13.71 14.52
N ALA A 76 -13.89 14.05 15.43
CA ALA A 76 -12.65 13.30 15.66
C ALA A 76 -12.94 11.87 16.15
N SER A 77 -13.85 11.72 17.10
CA SER A 77 -14.31 10.43 17.62
C SER A 77 -14.98 9.58 16.53
N ALA A 78 -15.84 10.19 15.69
CA ALA A 78 -16.47 9.48 14.58
C ALA A 78 -15.45 9.00 13.54
N VAL A 79 -14.49 9.85 13.17
CA VAL A 79 -13.40 9.46 12.25
C VAL A 79 -12.54 8.36 12.86
N ALA A 80 -12.12 8.48 14.12
CA ALA A 80 -11.30 7.48 14.79
C ALA A 80 -12.02 6.12 14.90
N PHE A 81 -13.30 6.13 15.31
CA PHE A 81 -14.13 4.93 15.40
C PHE A 81 -14.25 4.23 14.04
N ALA A 82 -14.50 5.01 12.99
CA ALA A 82 -14.73 4.50 11.66
C ALA A 82 -13.40 4.00 11.03
N CYS A 83 -12.28 4.70 11.23
CA CYS A 83 -10.95 4.23 10.85
C CYS A 83 -10.57 2.92 11.56
N GLY A 84 -10.83 2.80 12.87
CA GLY A 84 -10.55 1.57 13.59
C GLY A 84 -11.47 0.41 13.17
N ALA A 85 -12.73 0.68 12.81
CA ALA A 85 -13.63 -0.35 12.27
C ALA A 85 -13.14 -0.84 10.90
N ALA A 86 -12.71 0.09 10.05
CA ALA A 86 -12.11 -0.20 8.76
C ALA A 86 -10.80 -1.01 8.86
N LEU A 87 -9.91 -0.62 9.77
CA LEU A 87 -8.68 -1.35 10.08
C LEU A 87 -8.99 -2.76 10.58
N SER A 88 -9.92 -2.87 11.52
CA SER A 88 -10.30 -4.14 12.14
C SER A 88 -10.92 -5.10 11.14
N LEU A 89 -11.80 -4.60 10.26
CA LEU A 89 -12.38 -5.38 9.18
C LEU A 89 -11.30 -5.87 8.22
N THR A 90 -10.39 -4.97 7.84
CA THR A 90 -9.27 -5.29 6.96
C THR A 90 -8.40 -6.39 7.55
N ILE A 91 -7.91 -6.20 8.77
CA ILE A 91 -7.01 -7.16 9.42
C ILE A 91 -7.72 -8.50 9.64
N LEU A 92 -8.99 -8.51 10.07
CA LEU A 92 -9.73 -9.76 10.20
C LEU A 92 -9.93 -10.48 8.87
N LEU A 93 -10.30 -9.78 7.81
CA LEU A 93 -10.50 -10.41 6.50
C LEU A 93 -9.19 -10.93 5.90
N VAL A 94 -8.12 -10.15 6.00
CA VAL A 94 -6.83 -10.47 5.36
C VAL A 94 -6.04 -11.47 6.19
N SER A 95 -5.92 -11.24 7.49
CA SER A 95 -5.04 -12.00 8.37
C SER A 95 -5.71 -13.22 9.01
N TYR A 96 -7.03 -13.20 9.24
CA TYR A 96 -7.69 -14.21 10.11
C TYR A 96 -8.82 -15.01 9.44
N LEU A 97 -9.60 -14.43 8.53
CA LEU A 97 -10.81 -15.05 7.96
C LEU A 97 -10.67 -15.47 6.49
N GLY A 98 -9.74 -14.87 5.75
CA GLY A 98 -9.60 -15.14 4.33
C GLY A 98 -9.15 -16.60 4.07
N PRO A 99 -9.59 -17.24 2.97
CA PRO A 99 -9.00 -18.50 2.49
C PRO A 99 -7.47 -18.41 2.32
N LEU A 100 -6.96 -17.20 2.23
CA LEU A 100 -5.56 -16.77 2.22
C LEU A 100 -4.78 -17.13 3.49
N ALA A 101 -5.41 -17.03 4.68
CA ALA A 101 -4.77 -17.44 5.93
C ALA A 101 -4.53 -18.96 5.99
N ARG A 102 -5.27 -19.75 5.21
CA ARG A 102 -5.19 -21.21 5.22
C ARG A 102 -4.03 -21.78 4.40
N GLN A 103 -3.43 -21.01 3.49
CA GLN A 103 -2.33 -21.52 2.64
C GLN A 103 -0.96 -21.50 3.32
N ILE A 104 -0.78 -20.68 4.36
CA ILE A 104 0.51 -20.50 5.04
C ILE A 104 0.65 -21.45 6.24
N VAL A 105 -0.46 -22.02 6.71
CA VAL A 105 -0.51 -22.83 7.92
C VAL A 105 -0.74 -24.30 7.55
N PRO A 106 0.04 -25.26 8.08
CA PRO A 106 -0.10 -26.68 7.81
C PRO A 106 -1.56 -27.19 7.81
N PRO A 107 -1.95 -28.12 6.90
CA PRO A 107 -3.34 -28.55 6.71
C PRO A 107 -4.05 -29.09 7.97
N TRP A 108 -3.28 -29.56 8.96
CA TRP A 108 -3.80 -30.09 10.22
C TRP A 108 -4.13 -28.99 11.25
N TRP A 109 -3.82 -27.73 10.96
CA TRP A 109 -4.03 -26.59 11.84
C TRP A 109 -5.38 -25.91 11.52
N VAL A 110 -6.48 -26.65 11.73
CA VAL A 110 -7.85 -26.17 11.49
C VAL A 110 -8.36 -25.45 12.75
N GLY A 111 -8.00 -24.17 12.88
CA GLY A 111 -8.51 -23.25 13.90
C GLY A 111 -8.03 -21.83 13.60
N PRO A 112 -8.68 -20.76 14.11
CA PRO A 112 -8.11 -19.41 14.04
C PRO A 112 -6.72 -19.47 14.68
N SER A 113 -5.68 -19.28 13.86
CA SER A 113 -4.28 -19.59 14.20
C SER A 113 -3.71 -18.75 15.34
N ASP A 114 -4.41 -17.69 15.75
CA ASP A 114 -4.11 -16.89 16.95
C ASP A 114 -5.38 -16.15 17.41
N PRO A 115 -6.25 -16.75 18.24
CA PRO A 115 -7.49 -16.10 18.67
C PRO A 115 -7.22 -14.86 19.54
N ALA A 116 -6.04 -14.78 20.17
CA ALA A 116 -5.69 -13.66 21.03
C ALA A 116 -5.45 -12.38 20.20
N GLY A 117 -4.73 -12.48 19.08
CA GLY A 117 -4.49 -11.35 18.17
C GLY A 117 -5.76 -10.84 17.47
N ALA A 118 -6.71 -11.71 17.15
CA ALA A 118 -7.97 -11.36 16.48
C ALA A 118 -8.96 -10.59 17.39
N LEU A 119 -8.87 -10.80 18.71
CA LEU A 119 -9.82 -10.31 19.70
C LEU A 119 -10.08 -8.79 19.66
N PRO A 120 -9.07 -7.89 19.70
CA PRO A 120 -9.31 -6.45 19.66
C PRO A 120 -10.04 -6.01 18.39
N TYR A 121 -9.75 -6.64 17.26
CA TYR A 121 -10.39 -6.31 15.98
C TYR A 121 -11.84 -6.78 15.95
N ALA A 122 -12.13 -7.98 16.46
CA ALA A 122 -13.49 -8.52 16.52
C ALA A 122 -14.38 -7.68 17.45
N LEU A 123 -13.87 -7.31 18.63
CA LEU A 123 -14.55 -6.43 19.57
C LEU A 123 -14.85 -5.05 18.99
N TRP A 124 -13.98 -4.53 18.12
CA TRP A 124 -14.24 -3.27 17.41
C TRP A 124 -15.39 -3.39 16.41
N LEU A 125 -15.43 -4.46 15.62
CA LEU A 125 -16.52 -4.69 14.67
C LEU A 125 -17.86 -4.93 15.38
N ILE A 126 -17.85 -5.63 16.51
CA ILE A 126 -19.03 -5.78 17.38
C ILE A 126 -19.48 -4.41 17.87
N ALA A 127 -18.56 -3.54 18.31
CA ALA A 127 -18.88 -2.16 18.68
C ALA A 127 -19.52 -1.39 17.52
N CYS A 128 -19.02 -1.58 16.30
CA CYS A 128 -19.57 -0.99 15.08
C CYS A 128 -21.00 -1.47 14.82
N VAL A 129 -21.26 -2.77 14.87
CA VAL A 129 -22.61 -3.34 14.70
C VAL A 129 -23.58 -2.80 15.75
N PHE A 130 -23.17 -2.73 17.03
CA PHE A 130 -24.01 -2.14 18.08
C PHE A 130 -24.27 -0.65 17.88
N ALA A 131 -23.25 0.11 17.45
CA ALA A 131 -23.41 1.51 17.09
C ALA A 131 -24.42 1.67 15.95
N MET A 132 -24.36 0.79 14.95
CA MET A 132 -25.27 0.80 13.81
C MET A 132 -26.71 0.41 14.17
N ALA A 133 -26.87 -0.50 15.12
CA ALA A 133 -28.17 -0.88 15.66
C ALA A 133 -28.76 0.18 16.63
N GLY A 134 -28.02 1.27 16.92
CA GLY A 134 -28.45 2.31 17.86
C GLY A 134 -28.23 1.96 19.33
N HIS A 135 -27.59 0.83 19.65
CA HIS A 135 -27.29 0.41 21.01
C HIS A 135 -26.04 1.11 21.55
N ARG A 136 -26.20 2.37 21.96
CA ARG A 136 -25.07 3.25 22.29
C ARG A 136 -24.26 2.80 23.51
N ARG A 137 -24.92 2.27 24.54
CA ARG A 137 -24.27 1.82 25.77
C ARG A 137 -23.42 0.57 25.52
N THR A 138 -23.93 -0.41 24.79
CA THR A 138 -23.19 -1.64 24.48
C THR A 138 -22.02 -1.38 23.54
N ALA A 139 -22.18 -0.49 22.55
CA ALA A 139 -21.07 -0.06 21.69
C ALA A 139 -19.91 0.54 22.52
N ARG A 140 -20.21 1.38 23.52
CA ARG A 140 -19.20 1.94 24.44
C ARG A 140 -18.50 0.88 25.28
N TRP A 141 -19.26 -0.05 25.87
CA TRP A 141 -18.67 -1.15 26.64
C TRP A 141 -17.78 -2.06 25.77
N SER A 142 -18.19 -2.30 24.52
CA SER A 142 -17.36 -3.03 23.56
C SER A 142 -16.05 -2.29 23.27
N MET A 143 -16.06 -0.96 23.15
CA MET A 143 -14.84 -0.16 23.00
C MET A 143 -13.95 -0.17 24.25
N VAL A 144 -14.52 -0.20 25.45
CA VAL A 144 -13.76 -0.41 26.69
C VAL A 144 -13.12 -1.81 26.70
N ALA A 145 -13.83 -2.83 26.22
CA ALA A 145 -13.27 -4.17 26.06
C ALA A 145 -12.12 -4.20 25.03
N VAL A 146 -12.20 -3.42 23.94
CA VAL A 146 -11.07 -3.23 23.01
C VAL A 146 -9.85 -2.68 23.76
N LEU A 147 -10.00 -1.60 24.54
CA LEU A 147 -8.89 -1.04 25.33
C LEU A 147 -8.26 -2.07 26.28
N ALA A 148 -9.09 -2.81 27.01
CA ALA A 148 -8.63 -3.85 27.93
C ALA A 148 -7.88 -4.98 27.20
N SER A 149 -8.40 -5.43 26.05
CA SER A 149 -7.75 -6.46 25.22
C SER A 149 -6.39 -6.00 24.68
N VAL A 150 -6.30 -4.75 24.19
CA VAL A 150 -5.04 -4.17 23.69
C VAL A 150 -4.00 -4.06 24.82
N ALA A 151 -4.40 -3.61 26.01
CA ALA A 151 -3.51 -3.53 27.17
C ALA A 151 -3.03 -4.93 27.62
N ALA A 152 -3.93 -5.92 27.65
CA ALA A 152 -3.56 -7.29 28.01
C ALA A 152 -2.57 -7.90 27.01
N LEU A 153 -2.79 -7.70 25.70
CA LEU A 153 -1.89 -8.17 24.65
C LEU A 153 -0.53 -7.47 24.69
N ALA A 154 -0.49 -6.18 25.02
CA ALA A 154 0.74 -5.44 25.23
C ALA A 154 1.56 -6.03 26.40
N VAL A 155 0.93 -6.28 27.55
CA VAL A 155 1.60 -6.91 28.70
C VAL A 155 2.08 -8.32 28.36
N LEU A 156 1.23 -9.13 27.69
CA LEU A 156 1.59 -10.48 27.27
C LEU A 156 2.80 -10.48 26.34
N ARG A 157 2.84 -9.57 25.36
CA ARG A 157 3.97 -9.41 24.44
C ARG A 157 5.25 -8.99 25.16
N SER A 158 5.16 -8.15 26.20
CA SER A 158 6.33 -7.73 26.97
C SER A 158 6.91 -8.83 27.88
N THR A 159 6.09 -9.80 28.27
CA THR A 159 6.45 -10.84 29.25
C THR A 159 6.82 -12.16 28.59
N THR A 160 6.28 -12.43 27.40
CA THR A 160 6.59 -13.65 26.66
C THR A 160 7.65 -13.35 25.60
N GLN A 161 8.82 -13.97 25.71
CA GLN A 161 9.77 -14.05 24.58
C GLN A 161 9.29 -15.03 23.49
N VAL A 162 8.13 -15.65 23.69
CA VAL A 162 7.60 -16.65 22.78
C VAL A 162 7.16 -15.95 21.50
N THR A 163 7.64 -16.47 20.37
CA THR A 163 7.46 -16.02 18.99
C THR A 163 6.01 -16.12 18.47
N TYR A 164 5.01 -16.11 19.36
CA TYR A 164 3.61 -16.07 18.93
C TYR A 164 3.34 -14.80 18.11
N SER A 165 2.45 -14.96 17.15
CA SER A 165 1.95 -13.95 16.21
C SER A 165 1.07 -12.88 16.88
N LEU A 166 1.52 -12.34 18.01
CA LEU A 166 0.86 -11.23 18.66
C LEU A 166 0.90 -9.98 17.76
N PRO A 167 -0.15 -9.13 17.79
CA PRO A 167 -0.15 -7.88 17.07
C PRO A 167 1.07 -7.03 17.38
N SER A 168 1.63 -6.36 16.37
CA SER A 168 2.86 -5.55 16.53
C SER A 168 2.66 -4.47 17.60
N TRP A 169 3.73 -4.06 18.29
CA TRP A 169 3.65 -2.95 19.27
C TRP A 169 3.07 -1.69 18.63
N ILE A 170 3.42 -1.44 17.37
CA ILE A 170 2.91 -0.37 16.54
C ILE A 170 1.39 -0.49 16.35
N ALA A 171 0.89 -1.69 16.00
CA ALA A 171 -0.54 -1.96 15.84
C ALA A 171 -1.33 -1.76 17.14
N LEU A 172 -0.82 -2.28 18.26
CA LEU A 172 -1.45 -2.15 19.58
C LEU A 172 -1.50 -0.68 20.01
N ALA A 173 -0.40 0.06 19.90
CA ALA A 173 -0.36 1.48 20.22
C ALA A 173 -1.34 2.30 19.35
N PHE A 174 -1.40 1.99 18.06
CA PHE A 174 -2.31 2.65 17.14
C PHE A 174 -3.78 2.37 17.47
N MET A 175 -4.14 1.10 17.67
CA MET A 175 -5.49 0.69 18.09
C MET A 175 -5.89 1.33 19.42
N LEU A 176 -4.97 1.39 20.39
CA LEU A 176 -5.19 2.07 21.67
C LEU A 176 -5.53 3.54 21.45
N SER A 177 -4.75 4.25 20.64
CA SER A 177 -4.96 5.68 20.37
C SER A 177 -6.29 5.98 19.67
N LEU A 178 -6.69 5.14 18.70
CA LEU A 178 -7.98 5.24 18.04
C LEU A 178 -9.13 4.95 19.01
N ALA A 179 -8.99 3.95 19.90
CA ALA A 179 -10.04 3.56 20.82
C ALA A 179 -10.27 4.62 21.90
N VAL A 180 -9.19 5.21 22.42
CA VAL A 180 -9.26 6.38 23.31
C VAL A 180 -9.95 7.54 22.62
N MET A 181 -9.55 7.88 21.39
CA MET A 181 -10.17 8.98 20.63
C MET A 181 -11.66 8.73 20.34
N ALA A 182 -12.02 7.49 20.03
CA ALA A 182 -13.42 7.08 19.83
C ALA A 182 -14.25 7.24 21.12
N LEU A 183 -13.67 7.06 22.31
CA LEU A 183 -14.36 7.17 23.60
C LEU A 183 -14.45 8.61 24.15
N ILE A 184 -13.61 9.55 23.69
CA ILE A 184 -13.56 10.95 24.19
C ILE A 184 -14.87 11.73 23.92
N ALA A 185 -15.66 11.36 22.90
CA ALA A 185 -16.92 12.02 22.58
C ALA A 185 -18.13 11.09 22.70
N SER A 186 -19.35 11.64 22.63
CA SER A 186 -20.60 10.89 22.43
C SER A 186 -20.76 10.53 20.95
N PRO A 187 -20.29 9.35 20.49
CA PRO A 187 -19.96 9.15 19.07
C PRO A 187 -21.18 8.91 18.17
N LEU A 188 -22.40 9.07 18.69
CA LEU A 188 -23.56 8.32 18.17
C LEU A 188 -24.72 9.21 17.74
N VAL A 189 -24.52 10.53 17.63
CA VAL A 189 -25.46 11.40 16.90
C VAL A 189 -25.20 11.23 15.41
N TRP A 190 -25.67 10.09 14.91
CA TRP A 190 -25.27 9.47 13.65
C TRP A 190 -25.76 10.24 12.40
N ARG A 191 -26.80 11.07 12.53
CA ARG A 191 -27.59 11.58 11.40
C ARG A 191 -26.91 12.65 10.52
N GLY A 192 -25.73 13.18 10.86
CA GLY A 192 -25.04 14.21 10.06
C GLY A 192 -23.56 13.93 9.76
N THR A 193 -22.84 13.27 10.67
CA THR A 193 -21.41 12.96 10.56
C THR A 193 -21.10 11.69 9.76
N LEU A 194 -22.14 10.88 9.45
CA LEU A 194 -22.09 9.64 8.68
C LEU A 194 -21.37 9.79 7.34
N GLY A 195 -21.64 10.87 6.60
CA GLY A 195 -21.03 11.07 5.28
C GLY A 195 -19.49 11.15 5.35
N VAL A 196 -18.95 11.91 6.30
CA VAL A 196 -17.50 12.15 6.39
C VAL A 196 -16.78 10.95 7.04
N ALA A 197 -17.36 10.38 8.11
CA ALA A 197 -16.80 9.22 8.79
C ALA A 197 -16.82 7.96 7.92
N SER A 198 -17.89 7.73 7.14
CA SER A 198 -17.95 6.61 6.19
C SER A 198 -17.00 6.77 5.02
N ILE A 199 -16.81 7.99 4.50
CA ILE A 199 -15.82 8.24 3.44
C ILE A 199 -14.40 8.01 3.98
N ALA A 200 -14.07 8.53 5.16
CA ALA A 200 -12.75 8.35 5.76
C ALA A 200 -12.46 6.88 6.12
N ALA A 201 -13.43 6.19 6.72
CA ALA A 201 -13.30 4.77 7.05
C ALA A 201 -13.20 3.90 5.81
N LEU A 202 -14.01 4.16 4.80
CA LEU A 202 -13.95 3.33 3.60
C LEU A 202 -12.70 3.64 2.79
N ALA A 203 -12.26 4.89 2.70
CA ALA A 203 -10.95 5.21 2.12
C ALA A 203 -9.81 4.54 2.88
N PHE A 204 -9.90 4.48 4.21
CA PHE A 204 -8.93 3.79 5.03
C PHE A 204 -8.99 2.26 4.86
N ALA A 205 -10.18 1.64 4.84
CA ALA A 205 -10.34 0.20 4.59
C ALA A 205 -9.80 -0.19 3.22
N VAL A 206 -9.98 0.67 2.23
CA VAL A 206 -9.49 0.46 0.88
C VAL A 206 -7.99 0.69 0.76
N PHE A 207 -7.41 1.62 1.51
CA PHE A 207 -5.96 1.82 1.52
C PHE A 207 -5.24 0.77 2.37
N ALA A 208 -5.80 0.40 3.52
CA ALA A 208 -5.27 -0.62 4.41
C ALA A 208 -5.44 -2.00 3.82
N GLY A 209 -6.65 -2.39 3.38
CA GLY A 209 -6.87 -3.65 2.65
C GLY A 209 -6.19 -3.62 1.29
N GLY A 210 -6.18 -2.42 0.71
CA GLY A 210 -5.26 -1.84 -0.26
C GLY A 210 -3.91 -2.48 -0.39
N ALA A 211 -3.20 -2.22 0.66
CA ALA A 211 -1.82 -2.54 0.68
C ALA A 211 -1.66 -3.87 1.43
N ALA A 212 -2.39 -4.18 2.51
CA ALA A 212 -2.32 -5.46 3.27
C ALA A 212 -2.29 -6.68 2.34
N VAL A 213 -3.11 -6.60 1.31
CA VAL A 213 -3.29 -7.62 0.30
C VAL A 213 -2.11 -7.48 -0.68
N ALA A 214 -1.78 -6.29 -1.21
CA ALA A 214 -0.64 -6.10 -2.11
C ALA A 214 0.75 -6.58 -1.62
N GLY A 215 1.02 -6.78 -0.32
CA GLY A 215 2.27 -7.45 0.06
C GLY A 215 2.25 -8.43 1.23
N GLY A 216 1.08 -8.79 1.76
CA GLY A 216 0.93 -10.05 2.50
C GLY A 216 1.23 -11.31 1.65
N PHE A 217 1.46 -11.16 0.35
CA PHE A 217 1.64 -12.28 -0.58
C PHE A 217 3.01 -12.34 -1.25
N GLY A 218 3.85 -11.32 -1.04
CA GLY A 218 5.25 -11.32 -1.53
C GLY A 218 6.23 -12.00 -0.56
N GLY A 219 5.83 -12.29 0.68
CA GLY A 219 6.74 -12.84 1.67
C GLY A 219 6.04 -13.55 2.82
N ARG A 220 6.77 -14.49 3.43
CA ARG A 220 6.39 -15.35 4.59
C ARG A 220 6.12 -14.58 5.89
N TYR A 221 5.78 -13.30 5.81
CA TYR A 221 5.63 -12.42 6.96
C TYR A 221 4.17 -12.37 7.40
N HIS A 222 3.95 -12.24 8.71
CA HIS A 222 2.63 -12.06 9.28
C HIS A 222 1.92 -10.88 8.58
N PRO A 223 0.72 -11.07 7.98
CA PRO A 223 0.08 -10.06 7.14
C PRO A 223 -0.13 -8.72 7.86
N GLU A 224 -0.37 -8.77 9.17
CA GLU A 224 -0.47 -7.57 10.01
C GLU A 224 0.85 -6.81 10.10
N ARG A 225 1.98 -7.50 10.33
CA ARG A 225 3.30 -6.88 10.40
C ARG A 225 3.62 -6.16 9.09
N TRP A 226 3.36 -6.82 7.97
CA TRP A 226 3.52 -6.22 6.66
C TRP A 226 2.62 -4.98 6.46
N VAL A 227 1.38 -4.98 6.98
CA VAL A 227 0.52 -3.78 7.00
C VAL A 227 1.21 -2.62 7.70
N PHE A 228 1.75 -2.85 8.90
CA PHE A 228 2.34 -1.77 9.68
C PHE A 228 3.73 -1.35 9.17
N GLU A 229 4.53 -2.27 8.64
CA GLU A 229 5.88 -1.97 8.14
C GLU A 229 5.88 -1.39 6.72
N THR A 230 4.95 -1.81 5.87
CA THR A 230 4.93 -1.37 4.45
C THR A 230 3.87 -0.32 4.18
N VAL A 231 2.63 -0.55 4.63
CA VAL A 231 1.48 0.33 4.31
C VAL A 231 1.45 1.52 5.21
N LEU A 232 1.47 1.24 6.51
CA LEU A 232 1.50 2.23 7.57
C LEU A 232 2.95 2.47 8.00
N SER A 233 3.88 2.27 7.06
CA SER A 233 5.28 2.61 7.24
C SER A 233 5.39 4.06 7.71
N PRO A 234 6.40 4.39 8.50
CA PRO A 234 6.58 5.76 8.99
C PRO A 234 6.61 6.76 7.83
N SER A 235 7.21 6.41 6.69
CA SER A 235 7.21 7.29 5.52
C SER A 235 5.80 7.54 4.96
N ASN A 236 4.96 6.51 4.83
CA ASN A 236 3.61 6.63 4.27
C ASN A 236 2.67 7.40 5.20
N VAL A 237 2.74 7.10 6.51
CA VAL A 237 1.94 7.82 7.51
C VAL A 237 2.35 9.28 7.56
N GLY A 238 3.64 9.60 7.43
CA GLY A 238 4.14 10.96 7.33
C GLY A 238 3.55 11.72 6.15
N VAL A 239 3.57 11.11 4.96
CA VAL A 239 2.96 11.69 3.76
C VAL A 239 1.45 11.92 3.96
N ALA A 240 0.75 10.93 4.50
CA ALA A 240 -0.69 11.03 4.80
C ALA A 240 -0.99 12.15 5.80
N LEU A 241 -0.17 12.30 6.85
CA LEU A 241 -0.27 13.38 7.83
C LEU A 241 -0.10 14.75 7.18
N VAL A 242 0.86 14.91 6.27
CA VAL A 242 1.05 16.18 5.57
C VAL A 242 -0.17 16.56 4.74
N PHE A 243 -0.77 15.61 4.01
CA PHE A 243 -2.01 15.87 3.29
C PHE A 243 -3.18 16.19 4.22
N ALA A 244 -3.29 15.49 5.35
CA ALA A 244 -4.33 15.77 6.34
C ALA A 244 -4.16 17.15 6.98
N LEU A 245 -2.94 17.55 7.34
CA LEU A 245 -2.62 18.87 7.89
C LEU A 245 -2.81 20.00 6.86
N ALA A 246 -2.44 19.76 5.60
CA ALA A 246 -2.75 20.68 4.51
C ALA A 246 -4.27 20.89 4.37
N THR A 247 -5.05 19.81 4.49
CA THR A 247 -6.52 19.87 4.46
C THR A 247 -7.07 20.64 5.66
N VAL A 248 -6.51 20.44 6.86
CA VAL A 248 -6.83 21.25 8.05
C VAL A 248 -6.59 22.74 7.76
N GLY A 249 -5.45 23.09 7.16
CA GLY A 249 -5.12 24.45 6.76
C GLY A 249 -6.16 25.05 5.79
N ILE A 250 -6.57 24.29 4.77
CA ILE A 250 -7.61 24.69 3.82
C ILE A 250 -8.94 24.93 4.54
N LEU A 251 -9.39 23.99 5.37
CA LEU A 251 -10.64 24.11 6.12
C LEU A 251 -10.62 25.32 7.06
N ALA A 252 -9.50 25.56 7.73
CA ALA A 252 -9.31 26.73 8.59
C ALA A 252 -9.37 28.04 7.79
N ALA A 253 -8.74 28.10 6.62
CA ALA A 253 -8.78 29.25 5.71
C ALA A 253 -10.19 29.54 5.19
N LEU A 254 -10.98 28.49 4.95
CA LEU A 254 -12.41 28.57 4.58
C LEU A 254 -13.33 28.88 5.77
N ARG A 255 -12.78 29.17 6.96
CA ARG A 255 -13.50 29.44 8.22
C ARG A 255 -14.36 28.27 8.72
N LEU A 256 -14.10 27.05 8.25
CA LEU A 256 -14.74 25.82 8.74
C LEU A 256 -14.02 25.30 10.00
N ARG A 257 -13.96 26.14 11.05
CA ARG A 257 -13.13 25.91 12.25
C ARG A 257 -13.40 24.58 12.94
N VAL A 258 -14.67 24.18 13.02
CA VAL A 258 -15.08 22.92 13.65
C VAL A 258 -14.58 21.70 12.87
N ALA A 259 -14.71 21.73 11.53
CA ALA A 259 -14.21 20.66 10.68
C ALA A 259 -12.68 20.59 10.68
N ALA A 260 -12.01 21.76 10.65
CA ALA A 260 -10.56 21.85 10.74
C ALA A 260 -10.04 21.30 12.07
N ALA A 261 -10.63 21.72 13.20
CA ALA A 261 -10.25 21.23 14.52
C ALA A 261 -10.56 19.73 14.70
N GLY A 262 -11.70 19.26 14.18
CA GLY A 262 -12.07 17.85 14.23
C GLY A 262 -11.13 16.97 13.41
N LEU A 263 -10.76 17.42 12.20
CA LEU A 263 -9.80 16.72 11.35
C LEU A 263 -8.39 16.74 11.96
N ALA A 264 -7.94 17.88 12.51
CA ALA A 264 -6.66 17.99 13.19
C ALA A 264 -6.57 17.03 14.38
N ALA A 265 -7.61 16.97 15.22
CA ALA A 265 -7.66 16.00 16.31
C ALA A 265 -7.68 14.55 15.81
N ALA A 266 -8.37 14.27 14.70
CA ALA A 266 -8.38 12.94 14.09
C ALA A 266 -7.00 12.50 13.54
N THR A 267 -6.09 13.45 13.28
CA THR A 267 -4.71 13.12 12.86
C THR A 267 -3.79 12.72 14.02
N LEU A 268 -4.17 12.94 15.29
CA LEU A 268 -3.31 12.63 16.43
C LEU A 268 -2.93 11.14 16.54
N PRO A 269 -3.85 10.16 16.41
CA PRO A 269 -3.49 8.73 16.34
C PRO A 269 -2.43 8.42 15.27
N TRP A 270 -2.54 9.07 14.11
CA TRP A 270 -1.62 8.90 13.00
C TRP A 270 -0.26 9.53 13.29
N ALA A 271 -0.21 10.69 13.95
CA ALA A 271 1.02 11.33 14.38
C ALA A 271 1.76 10.48 15.42
N VAL A 272 1.03 9.86 16.35
CA VAL A 272 1.59 8.92 17.32
C VAL A 272 2.17 7.69 16.61
N LEU A 273 1.44 7.11 15.67
CA LEU A 273 1.90 5.99 14.85
C LEU A 273 3.17 6.34 14.07
N TRP A 274 3.17 7.50 13.42
CA TRP A 274 4.30 8.04 12.67
C TRP A 274 5.55 8.18 13.54
N PHE A 275 5.38 8.82 14.70
CA PHE A 275 6.46 9.05 15.65
C PHE A 275 7.00 7.73 16.22
N ALA A 276 6.11 6.83 16.64
CA ALA A 276 6.50 5.53 17.21
C ALA A 276 7.29 4.68 16.22
N GLY A 277 6.88 4.66 14.94
CA GLY A 277 7.58 3.89 13.91
C GLY A 277 8.96 4.47 13.57
N TYR A 278 9.12 5.79 13.49
CA TYR A 278 10.43 6.39 13.19
C TYR A 278 11.44 6.24 14.34
N PHE A 279 11.01 6.33 15.60
CA PHE A 279 11.91 6.15 16.75
C PHE A 279 12.34 4.69 16.97
N ALA A 280 11.61 3.73 16.38
CA ALA A 280 11.97 2.32 16.46
C ALA A 280 13.07 1.93 15.47
N GLU A 281 13.22 2.63 14.33
CA GLU A 281 14.04 2.15 13.20
C GLU A 281 15.34 2.96 12.96
N ASP A 282 15.32 4.30 12.94
CA ASP A 282 16.53 5.12 12.70
C ASP A 282 16.31 6.61 13.00
N VAL A 283 17.14 7.17 13.90
CA VAL A 283 17.09 8.58 14.31
C VAL A 283 17.50 9.53 13.16
N VAL A 284 18.43 9.15 12.29
CA VAL A 284 18.96 10.05 11.25
C VAL A 284 18.00 10.16 10.06
N GLY A 285 17.46 9.03 9.59
CA GLY A 285 16.39 9.01 8.58
C GLY A 285 15.14 9.79 9.02
N SER A 286 14.85 9.82 10.33
CA SER A 286 13.72 10.56 10.91
C SER A 286 13.86 12.08 10.75
N LEU A 287 15.07 12.64 10.94
CA LEU A 287 15.31 14.08 10.82
C LEU A 287 15.18 14.58 9.37
N VAL A 288 15.68 13.80 8.40
CA VAL A 288 15.58 14.14 6.97
C VAL A 288 14.12 14.09 6.52
N SER A 289 13.38 13.05 6.91
CA SER A 289 11.96 12.90 6.57
C SER A 289 11.12 14.01 7.21
N ALA A 290 11.37 14.34 8.48
CA ALA A 290 10.72 15.45 9.17
C ALA A 290 11.00 16.80 8.49
N ALA A 291 12.22 17.04 8.02
CA ALA A 291 12.57 18.26 7.29
C ALA A 291 11.83 18.37 5.94
N VAL A 292 11.72 17.27 5.19
CA VAL A 292 10.95 17.22 3.93
C VAL A 292 9.47 17.48 4.18
N LEU A 293 8.89 16.87 5.21
CA LEU A 293 7.48 17.04 5.58
C LEU A 293 7.20 18.46 6.10
N ALA A 294 8.13 19.06 6.86
CA ALA A 294 8.08 20.46 7.26
C ALA A 294 8.11 21.38 6.02
N GLY A 295 8.96 21.09 5.04
CA GLY A 295 8.97 21.80 3.76
C GLY A 295 7.63 21.71 3.02
N LEU A 296 7.06 20.51 2.87
CA LEU A 296 5.78 20.29 2.19
C LEU A 296 4.61 20.95 2.92
N THR A 297 4.57 20.91 4.25
CA THR A 297 3.54 21.61 5.05
C THR A 297 3.63 23.12 4.93
N VAL A 298 4.84 23.69 4.91
CA VAL A 298 5.05 25.11 4.67
C VAL A 298 4.59 25.51 3.26
N VAL A 299 4.91 24.72 2.23
CA VAL A 299 4.46 24.98 0.84
C VAL A 299 2.93 24.92 0.75
N ALA A 300 2.31 23.89 1.32
CA ALA A 300 0.85 23.75 1.32
C ALA A 300 0.18 24.90 2.10
N ALA A 301 0.68 25.22 3.29
CA ALA A 301 0.18 26.34 4.09
C ALA A 301 0.34 27.68 3.37
N SER A 302 1.46 27.89 2.68
CA SER A 302 1.72 29.10 1.89
C SER A 302 0.79 29.22 0.69
N ALA A 303 0.53 28.12 -0.04
CA ALA A 303 -0.43 28.10 -1.14
C ALA A 303 -1.86 28.41 -0.65
N VAL A 304 -2.24 27.88 0.51
CA VAL A 304 -3.53 28.14 1.15
C VAL A 304 -3.64 29.59 1.64
N ALA A 305 -2.58 30.12 2.26
CA ALA A 305 -2.53 31.50 2.72
C ALA A 305 -2.59 32.48 1.55
N LEU A 306 -1.85 32.21 0.47
CA LEU A 306 -1.90 32.97 -0.77
C LEU A 306 -3.31 32.94 -1.37
N TRP A 307 -3.95 31.77 -1.42
CA TRP A 307 -5.32 31.62 -1.91
C TRP A 307 -6.33 32.39 -1.05
N ALA A 308 -6.23 32.29 0.27
CA ALA A 308 -7.08 33.02 1.20
C ALA A 308 -6.88 34.55 1.09
N TRP A 309 -5.64 34.99 0.86
CA TRP A 309 -5.31 36.38 0.61
C TRP A 309 -5.87 36.86 -0.74
N LEU A 310 -5.78 36.06 -1.79
CA LEU A 310 -6.40 36.35 -3.10
C LEU A 310 -7.93 36.47 -3.00
N LEU A 311 -8.59 35.63 -2.19
CA LEU A 311 -10.02 35.75 -1.92
C LEU A 311 -10.39 36.99 -1.09
N ARG A 312 -9.50 37.45 -0.19
CA ARG A 312 -9.73 38.64 0.65
C ARG A 312 -9.40 39.97 -0.04
N SER A 313 -8.44 39.97 -0.96
CA SER A 313 -7.92 41.18 -1.60
C SER A 313 -8.90 41.83 -2.59
N GLY A 314 -10.11 41.30 -2.76
CA GLY A 314 -11.13 41.89 -3.63
C GLY A 314 -10.77 41.88 -5.11
N ILE A 315 -9.64 41.26 -5.49
CA ILE A 315 -9.29 41.01 -6.88
C ILE A 315 -10.39 40.11 -7.43
N ALA A 316 -11.17 40.65 -8.37
CA ALA A 316 -12.26 39.93 -9.01
C ALA A 316 -11.67 38.75 -9.78
N VAL A 317 -11.50 37.60 -9.12
CA VAL A 317 -11.24 36.34 -9.79
C VAL A 317 -12.43 36.12 -10.70
N PRO A 318 -12.26 36.17 -12.03
CA PRO A 318 -13.40 36.08 -12.94
C PRO A 318 -14.13 34.77 -12.62
N ARG A 319 -15.47 34.81 -12.55
CA ARG A 319 -16.31 33.66 -12.12
C ARG A 319 -15.92 32.33 -12.77
N ARG A 320 -15.37 32.37 -13.99
CA ARG A 320 -14.81 31.21 -14.69
C ARG A 320 -13.63 30.55 -13.96
N LEU A 321 -12.69 31.32 -13.42
CA LEU A 321 -11.56 30.81 -12.63
C LEU A 321 -12.01 30.23 -11.28
N ALA A 322 -12.98 30.87 -10.60
CA ALA A 322 -13.52 30.34 -9.35
C ALA A 322 -14.22 28.97 -9.52
N HIS A 323 -14.89 28.75 -10.65
CA HIS A 323 -15.47 27.44 -10.99
C HIS A 323 -14.41 26.39 -11.34
N MET A 324 -13.31 26.76 -12.00
CA MET A 324 -12.20 25.84 -12.27
C MET A 324 -11.49 25.43 -11.00
N VAL A 325 -11.20 26.38 -10.11
CA VAL A 325 -10.44 26.11 -8.89
C VAL A 325 -11.28 25.41 -7.81
N SER A 326 -12.60 25.39 -7.91
CA SER A 326 -13.45 24.57 -7.03
C SER A 326 -13.63 23.12 -7.53
N ALA A 327 -13.08 22.77 -8.70
CA ALA A 327 -13.15 21.41 -9.21
C ALA A 327 -12.07 20.53 -8.54
N PRO A 328 -12.43 19.45 -7.84
CA PRO A 328 -11.46 18.54 -7.22
C PRO A 328 -10.47 17.94 -8.24
N ALA A 329 -10.87 17.85 -9.51
CA ALA A 329 -10.01 17.38 -10.59
C ALA A 329 -8.74 18.21 -10.79
N VAL A 330 -8.81 19.54 -10.60
CA VAL A 330 -7.67 20.44 -10.82
C VAL A 330 -6.61 20.24 -9.73
N TRP A 331 -7.04 20.07 -8.47
CA TRP A 331 -6.15 19.86 -7.34
C TRP A 331 -5.59 18.44 -7.26
N THR A 332 -6.36 17.46 -7.71
CA THR A 332 -5.92 16.06 -7.70
C THR A 332 -4.82 15.80 -8.73
N ALA A 333 -4.75 16.55 -9.82
CA ALA A 333 -3.72 16.37 -10.85
C ALA A 333 -2.27 16.45 -10.33
N PRO A 334 -1.82 17.54 -9.66
CA PRO A 334 -0.46 17.62 -9.13
C PRO A 334 -0.17 16.59 -8.03
N ILE A 335 -1.16 16.31 -7.17
CA ILE A 335 -1.04 15.29 -6.12
C ILE A 335 -0.85 13.91 -6.76
N LEU A 336 -1.61 13.62 -7.81
CA LEU A 336 -1.52 12.36 -8.54
C LEU A 336 -0.16 12.20 -9.21
N ILE A 337 0.36 13.23 -9.87
CA ILE A 337 1.72 13.20 -10.45
C ILE A 337 2.75 12.86 -9.36
N ALA A 338 2.70 13.55 -8.22
CA ALA A 338 3.61 13.30 -7.11
C ALA A 338 3.51 11.87 -6.57
N LEU A 339 2.28 11.34 -6.41
CA LEU A 339 2.05 9.98 -5.94
C LEU A 339 2.49 8.91 -6.96
N MET A 340 2.31 9.16 -8.26
CA MET A 340 2.79 8.26 -9.32
C MET A 340 4.33 8.21 -9.36
N VAL A 341 4.98 9.36 -9.24
CA VAL A 341 6.44 9.45 -9.14
C VAL A 341 6.93 8.74 -7.88
N TRP A 342 6.27 8.97 -6.74
CA TRP A 342 6.60 8.31 -5.48
C TRP A 342 6.45 6.79 -5.59
N GLY A 343 5.31 6.29 -6.06
CA GLY A 343 5.06 4.85 -6.21
C GLY A 343 6.00 4.17 -7.20
N THR A 344 6.45 4.88 -8.24
CA THR A 344 7.45 4.34 -9.15
C THR A 344 8.85 4.38 -8.57
N ARG A 345 9.18 5.38 -7.73
CA ARG A 345 10.48 5.45 -7.07
C ARG A 345 10.64 4.36 -6.01
N THR A 346 9.57 4.03 -5.28
CA THR A 346 9.58 2.90 -4.33
C THR A 346 9.70 1.56 -5.05
N ALA A 347 9.00 1.40 -6.19
CA ALA A 347 9.22 0.24 -7.07
C ALA A 347 10.66 0.19 -7.62
N ASN A 348 11.22 1.30 -8.11
CA ASN A 348 12.60 1.34 -8.61
C ASN A 348 13.66 1.08 -7.55
N ALA A 349 13.41 1.44 -6.29
CA ALA A 349 14.35 1.13 -5.21
C ALA A 349 14.51 -0.39 -5.02
N THR A 350 13.50 -1.18 -5.41
CA THR A 350 13.56 -2.64 -5.40
C THR A 350 14.05 -3.23 -6.71
N TRP A 351 13.94 -2.51 -7.84
CA TRP A 351 14.28 -3.00 -9.17
C TRP A 351 15.18 -2.03 -9.93
N THR A 352 16.43 -2.43 -10.20
CA THR A 352 17.30 -1.72 -11.14
C THR A 352 16.72 -1.85 -12.54
N THR A 353 16.02 -0.80 -13.01
CA THR A 353 15.48 -0.77 -14.37
C THR A 353 16.63 -0.81 -15.37
N LEU A 354 16.66 -1.86 -16.19
CA LEU A 354 17.58 -1.95 -17.31
C LEU A 354 17.22 -0.83 -18.32
N PRO A 355 18.19 -0.17 -18.96
CA PRO A 355 17.94 0.75 -20.08
C PRO A 355 17.51 -0.02 -21.33
N TYR A 356 16.33 -0.62 -21.24
CA TYR A 356 15.60 -1.39 -22.25
C TYR A 356 14.21 -0.78 -22.38
N TRP A 357 13.77 -0.46 -23.60
CA TRP A 357 12.56 0.33 -23.81
C TRP A 357 11.31 -0.32 -23.21
N ASN A 358 11.12 -1.63 -23.36
CA ASN A 358 9.94 -2.31 -22.79
C ASN A 358 9.96 -2.32 -21.26
N ALA A 359 11.14 -2.44 -20.64
CA ALA A 359 11.28 -2.33 -19.18
C ALA A 359 10.88 -0.94 -18.71
N VAL A 360 11.45 0.10 -19.31
CA VAL A 360 11.22 1.50 -18.90
C VAL A 360 9.76 1.91 -19.11
N VAL A 361 9.15 1.53 -20.23
CA VAL A 361 7.74 1.78 -20.54
C VAL A 361 6.81 1.04 -19.58
N SER A 362 7.09 -0.24 -19.29
CA SER A 362 6.29 -1.03 -18.35
C SER A 362 6.40 -0.49 -16.94
N VAL A 363 7.62 -0.23 -16.45
CA VAL A 363 7.83 0.25 -15.08
C VAL A 363 7.22 1.64 -14.87
N ALA A 364 7.14 2.48 -15.91
CA ALA A 364 6.42 3.75 -15.81
C ALA A 364 4.92 3.56 -15.48
N CYS A 365 4.34 2.39 -15.75
CA CYS A 365 2.96 2.05 -15.38
C CYS A 365 2.78 1.70 -13.89
N TYR A 366 3.82 1.64 -13.05
CA TYR A 366 3.65 1.38 -11.61
C TYR A 366 2.81 2.43 -10.88
N GLY A 367 2.70 3.64 -11.43
CA GLY A 367 1.79 4.67 -10.93
C GLY A 367 0.32 4.46 -11.30
N LEU A 368 0.02 3.54 -12.24
CA LEU A 368 -1.33 3.31 -12.78
C LEU A 368 -2.37 2.94 -11.71
N PRO A 369 -2.10 2.08 -10.69
CA PRO A 369 -3.07 1.81 -9.63
C PRO A 369 -3.60 3.09 -8.98
N ILE A 370 -2.70 4.03 -8.67
CA ILE A 370 -3.06 5.30 -8.01
C ILE A 370 -3.91 6.16 -8.95
N ALA A 371 -3.56 6.21 -10.23
CA ALA A 371 -4.31 6.94 -11.24
C ALA A 371 -5.72 6.38 -11.45
N VAL A 372 -5.85 5.06 -11.53
CA VAL A 372 -7.13 4.33 -11.67
C VAL A 372 -8.07 4.63 -10.49
N LEU A 373 -7.58 4.52 -9.25
CA LEU A 373 -8.37 4.82 -8.05
C LEU A 373 -8.82 6.27 -8.02
N THR A 374 -7.91 7.20 -8.30
CA THR A 374 -8.18 8.63 -8.30
C THR A 374 -9.20 9.00 -9.38
N ALA A 375 -9.04 8.47 -10.59
CA ALA A 375 -9.96 8.68 -11.71
C ALA A 375 -11.39 8.21 -11.38
N ALA A 376 -11.53 7.00 -10.83
CA ALA A 376 -12.83 6.47 -10.45
C ALA A 376 -13.52 7.33 -9.37
N VAL A 377 -12.77 7.72 -8.33
CA VAL A 377 -13.27 8.56 -7.22
C VAL A 377 -13.71 9.95 -7.70
N VAL A 378 -12.84 10.66 -8.42
CA VAL A 378 -13.13 12.01 -8.90
C VAL A 378 -14.35 12.00 -9.83
N THR A 379 -14.46 10.99 -10.69
CA THR A 379 -15.57 10.88 -11.63
C THR A 379 -16.87 10.50 -10.96
N ALA A 380 -16.84 9.62 -9.95
CA ALA A 380 -18.00 9.31 -9.12
C ALA A 380 -18.50 10.54 -8.34
N TRP A 381 -17.56 11.34 -7.82
CA TRP A 381 -17.87 12.60 -7.15
C TRP A 381 -18.56 13.57 -8.09
N GLU A 382 -17.96 13.86 -9.25
CA GLU A 382 -18.51 14.85 -10.19
C GLU A 382 -19.82 14.40 -10.84
N SER A 383 -19.93 13.12 -11.21
CA SER A 383 -21.17 12.57 -11.74
C SER A 383 -22.31 12.64 -10.72
N SER A 384 -22.06 12.30 -9.45
CA SER A 384 -23.09 12.37 -8.41
C SER A 384 -23.53 13.80 -8.11
N ARG A 385 -22.63 14.79 -8.22
CA ARG A 385 -23.00 16.21 -8.15
C ARG A 385 -23.87 16.63 -9.33
N MET A 386 -23.49 16.25 -10.55
CA MET A 386 -24.28 16.57 -11.74
C MET A 386 -25.70 16.01 -11.66
N ARG A 387 -25.86 14.81 -11.12
CA ARG A 387 -27.17 14.20 -10.90
C ARG A 387 -28.08 15.04 -10.00
N ARG A 388 -27.54 15.63 -8.92
CA ARG A 388 -28.33 16.50 -8.01
C ARG A 388 -28.85 17.76 -8.68
N TYR A 389 -28.11 18.28 -9.67
CA TYR A 389 -28.56 19.45 -10.45
C TYR A 389 -29.58 19.08 -11.53
N ALA A 390 -29.56 17.83 -12.01
CA ALA A 390 -30.50 17.35 -13.03
C ALA A 390 -31.86 16.90 -12.45
N SER A 391 -31.97 16.69 -11.13
CA SER A 391 -33.26 16.33 -10.51
C SER A 391 -34.24 17.48 -10.38
N THR A 392 -33.80 18.73 -10.58
CA THR A 392 -34.62 19.93 -10.42
C THR A 392 -35.13 20.51 -11.75
N ASP A 393 -34.45 20.27 -12.86
CA ASP A 393 -34.80 20.78 -14.18
C ASP A 393 -34.55 19.68 -15.23
N GLN A 394 -35.48 19.55 -16.18
CA GLN A 394 -35.55 18.68 -17.37
C GLN A 394 -34.36 17.71 -17.67
N PRO A 395 -34.64 16.47 -18.14
CA PRO A 395 -33.61 15.49 -18.44
C PRO A 395 -32.53 16.04 -19.39
N VAL A 396 -31.30 16.12 -18.90
CA VAL A 396 -30.15 16.62 -19.68
C VAL A 396 -29.81 15.60 -20.79
N PRO A 397 -29.72 16.02 -22.07
CA PRO A 397 -29.30 15.14 -23.15
C PRO A 397 -27.95 14.46 -22.87
N ALA A 398 -27.82 13.19 -23.27
CA ALA A 398 -26.62 12.38 -23.05
C ALA A 398 -25.32 13.08 -23.52
N THR A 399 -25.36 13.71 -24.69
CA THR A 399 -24.22 14.45 -25.27
C THR A 399 -23.81 15.65 -24.42
N ALA A 400 -24.78 16.43 -23.93
CA ALA A 400 -24.54 17.55 -23.02
C ALA A 400 -24.01 17.08 -21.66
N TYR A 401 -24.49 15.94 -21.17
CA TYR A 401 -23.96 15.31 -19.96
C TYR A 401 -22.48 14.91 -20.15
N LEU A 402 -22.14 14.22 -21.23
CA LEU A 402 -20.75 13.84 -21.53
C LEU A 402 -19.84 15.05 -21.68
N ALA A 403 -20.27 16.08 -22.41
CA ALA A 403 -19.48 17.30 -22.61
C ALA A 403 -19.22 18.05 -21.30
N ARG A 404 -20.18 18.06 -20.36
CA ARG A 404 -20.00 18.66 -19.04
C ARG A 404 -19.11 17.81 -18.15
N LEU A 405 -19.30 16.49 -18.16
CA LEU A 405 -18.50 15.56 -17.36
C LEU A 405 -17.04 15.58 -17.82
N SER A 406 -16.79 15.47 -19.14
CA SER A 406 -15.44 15.46 -19.71
C SER A 406 -14.65 16.72 -19.36
N ARG A 407 -15.26 17.90 -19.46
CA ARG A 407 -14.62 19.17 -19.05
C ARG A 407 -14.22 19.19 -17.57
N ARG A 408 -15.00 18.53 -16.70
CA ARG A 408 -14.72 18.49 -15.26
C ARG A 408 -13.65 17.47 -14.89
N VAL A 409 -13.58 16.34 -15.58
CA VAL A 409 -12.64 15.26 -15.26
C VAL A 409 -11.34 15.31 -16.07
N TRP A 410 -11.31 16.10 -17.15
CA TRP A 410 -10.14 16.31 -18.00
C TRP A 410 -8.85 16.62 -17.23
N PRO A 411 -8.83 17.50 -16.20
CA PRO A 411 -7.61 17.76 -15.43
C PRO A 411 -7.02 16.52 -14.78
N THR A 412 -7.85 15.60 -14.27
CA THR A 412 -7.38 14.33 -13.68
C THR A 412 -6.83 13.39 -14.75
N LEU A 413 -7.45 13.34 -15.93
CA LEU A 413 -6.93 12.56 -17.06
C LEU A 413 -5.56 13.10 -17.53
N VAL A 414 -5.45 14.41 -17.72
CA VAL A 414 -4.18 15.07 -18.06
C VAL A 414 -3.14 14.85 -16.98
N GLY A 415 -3.50 14.99 -15.71
CA GLY A 415 -2.60 14.73 -14.58
C GLY A 415 -2.10 13.30 -14.55
N SER A 416 -2.94 12.32 -14.88
CA SER A 416 -2.56 10.90 -14.95
C SER A 416 -1.57 10.65 -16.11
N ILE A 417 -1.85 11.20 -17.29
CA ILE A 417 -0.98 11.07 -18.47
C ILE A 417 0.35 11.79 -18.22
N ALA A 418 0.32 13.01 -17.69
CA ALA A 418 1.51 13.77 -17.33
C ALA A 418 2.33 13.03 -16.26
N GLY A 419 1.67 12.45 -15.25
CA GLY A 419 2.33 11.64 -14.22
C GLY A 419 3.07 10.44 -14.81
N TYR A 420 2.44 9.71 -15.73
CA TYR A 420 3.08 8.63 -16.48
C TYR A 420 4.30 9.12 -17.28
N LEU A 421 4.17 10.22 -18.02
CA LEU A 421 5.27 10.79 -18.82
C LEU A 421 6.42 11.29 -17.96
N VAL A 422 6.15 11.92 -16.82
CA VAL A 422 7.17 12.37 -15.85
C VAL A 422 7.89 11.17 -15.27
N THR A 423 7.16 10.13 -14.85
CA THR A 423 7.75 8.88 -14.37
C THR A 423 8.64 8.24 -15.43
N LEU A 424 8.17 8.17 -16.68
CA LEU A 424 8.94 7.64 -17.81
C LEU A 424 10.23 8.45 -18.03
N ALA A 425 10.15 9.78 -17.99
CA ALA A 425 11.30 10.67 -18.14
C ALA A 425 12.31 10.48 -17.01
N LEU A 426 11.86 10.35 -15.75
CA LEU A 426 12.73 10.08 -14.60
C LEU A 426 13.40 8.70 -14.70
N LEU A 427 12.68 7.70 -15.19
CA LEU A 427 13.23 6.37 -15.45
C LEU A 427 14.32 6.42 -16.51
N VAL A 428 14.07 7.09 -17.64
CA VAL A 428 15.07 7.30 -18.70
C VAL A 428 16.26 8.11 -18.18
N GLN A 429 16.04 9.13 -17.35
CA GLN A 429 17.11 9.93 -16.76
C GLN A 429 17.99 9.10 -15.81
N ASN A 430 17.39 8.24 -14.99
CA ASN A 430 18.10 7.43 -13.99
C ASN A 430 18.79 6.21 -14.59
N SER A 431 18.17 5.54 -15.57
CA SER A 431 18.72 4.34 -16.22
C SER A 431 19.60 4.66 -17.44
N GLY A 432 19.53 5.90 -17.95
CA GLY A 432 20.08 6.28 -19.24
C GLY A 432 19.07 6.03 -20.37
N VAL A 433 19.24 6.71 -21.51
CA VAL A 433 18.39 6.50 -22.68
C VAL A 433 18.52 5.05 -23.14
N PRO A 434 17.41 4.28 -23.18
CA PRO A 434 17.46 2.89 -23.62
C PRO A 434 18.03 2.80 -25.04
N LYS A 435 19.14 2.09 -25.18
CA LYS A 435 19.78 1.82 -26.48
C LYS A 435 19.26 0.53 -27.12
N ALA A 436 18.54 -0.28 -26.36
CA ALA A 436 18.08 -1.61 -26.73
C ALA A 436 16.55 -1.67 -26.80
N GLY A 437 16.04 -2.40 -27.80
CA GLY A 437 14.61 -2.58 -28.07
C GLY A 437 13.93 -1.38 -28.71
N THR A 438 12.61 -1.48 -28.89
CA THR A 438 11.73 -0.37 -29.27
C THR A 438 10.61 -0.27 -28.24
N PRO A 439 10.08 0.94 -27.97
CA PRO A 439 8.98 1.09 -27.00
C PRO A 439 7.72 0.40 -27.53
N ASN A 440 7.28 -0.66 -26.83
CA ASN A 440 6.01 -1.30 -27.13
C ASN A 440 4.84 -0.38 -26.74
N LEU A 441 4.23 0.27 -27.74
CA LEU A 441 3.13 1.22 -27.57
C LEU A 441 1.82 0.56 -27.09
N LEU A 442 1.70 -0.77 -27.15
CA LEU A 442 0.52 -1.47 -26.64
C LEU A 442 0.45 -1.44 -25.11
N VAL A 443 1.59 -1.38 -24.41
CA VAL A 443 1.62 -1.27 -22.94
C VAL A 443 0.97 0.03 -22.46
N PRO A 444 1.39 1.24 -22.91
CA PRO A 444 0.72 2.48 -22.53
C PRO A 444 -0.71 2.57 -23.07
N ALA A 445 -1.01 1.95 -24.23
CA ALA A 445 -2.38 1.89 -24.74
C ALA A 445 -3.30 1.07 -23.82
N ALA A 446 -2.84 -0.10 -23.34
CA ALA A 446 -3.56 -0.92 -22.37
C ALA A 446 -3.75 -0.16 -21.05
N SER A 447 -2.71 0.48 -20.54
CA SER A 447 -2.78 1.32 -19.33
C SER A 447 -3.78 2.48 -19.47
N LEU A 448 -3.80 3.15 -20.64
CA LEU A 448 -4.76 4.20 -20.92
C LEU A 448 -6.19 3.66 -21.01
N ALA A 449 -6.40 2.49 -21.61
CA ALA A 449 -7.71 1.84 -21.65
C ALA A 449 -8.23 1.55 -20.23
N VAL A 450 -7.39 0.97 -19.38
CA VAL A 450 -7.71 0.73 -17.95
C VAL A 450 -8.08 2.02 -17.25
N LEU A 451 -7.29 3.08 -17.43
CA LEU A 451 -7.58 4.39 -16.86
C LEU A 451 -8.94 4.94 -17.33
N LEU A 452 -9.24 4.89 -18.63
CA LEU A 452 -10.52 5.35 -19.19
C LEU A 452 -11.70 4.54 -18.66
N SER A 453 -11.53 3.23 -18.45
CA SER A 453 -12.55 2.39 -17.84
C SER A 453 -12.84 2.77 -16.38
N ALA A 454 -11.83 3.24 -15.64
CA ALA A 454 -12.00 3.76 -14.28
C ALA A 454 -12.84 5.05 -14.26
N PHE A 455 -12.62 5.97 -15.20
CA PHE A 455 -13.48 7.15 -15.39
C PHE A 455 -14.94 6.72 -15.68
N ALA A 456 -15.15 5.79 -16.61
CA ALA A 456 -16.49 5.30 -16.96
C ALA A 456 -17.18 4.61 -15.77
N PHE A 457 -16.45 3.78 -15.02
CA PHE A 457 -16.95 3.09 -13.83
C PHE A 457 -17.35 4.08 -12.73
N GLY A 458 -16.47 5.06 -12.44
CA GLY A 458 -16.78 6.14 -11.50
C GLY A 458 -18.03 6.92 -11.93
N ALA A 459 -18.13 7.28 -13.21
CA ALA A 459 -19.30 7.98 -13.76
C ALA A 459 -20.60 7.17 -13.60
N LEU A 460 -20.54 5.85 -13.78
CA LEU A 460 -21.68 4.96 -13.61
C LEU A 460 -22.16 4.95 -12.15
N LEU A 461 -21.22 4.81 -11.20
CA LEU A 461 -21.52 4.83 -9.77
C LEU A 461 -22.05 6.18 -9.30
N GLY A 462 -21.49 7.30 -9.78
CA GLY A 462 -21.98 8.63 -9.44
C GLY A 462 -23.41 8.88 -9.94
N ARG A 463 -23.79 8.27 -11.06
CA ARG A 463 -25.16 8.34 -11.58
C ARG A 463 -26.12 7.46 -10.77
N LEU A 464 -25.67 6.32 -10.27
CA LEU A 464 -26.48 5.36 -9.49
C LEU A 464 -26.64 5.75 -8.02
N CYS A 465 -25.57 6.21 -7.37
CA CYS A 465 -25.50 6.35 -5.93
C CYS A 465 -25.35 7.83 -5.50
N HIS A 466 -25.79 8.14 -4.28
CA HIS A 466 -25.47 9.44 -3.67
C HIS A 466 -23.96 9.57 -3.46
N THR A 467 -23.39 10.78 -3.47
CA THR A 467 -21.92 11.00 -3.36
C THR A 467 -21.31 10.27 -2.15
N ALA A 468 -22.03 10.23 -1.02
CA ALA A 468 -21.61 9.53 0.21
C ALA A 468 -21.44 8.01 0.05
N ILE A 469 -22.08 7.40 -0.95
CA ILE A 469 -21.95 5.98 -1.29
C ILE A 469 -21.08 5.82 -2.54
N ALA A 470 -21.34 6.61 -3.60
CA ALA A 470 -20.70 6.49 -4.90
C ALA A 470 -19.17 6.59 -4.82
N VAL A 471 -18.65 7.59 -4.11
CA VAL A 471 -17.21 7.84 -4.02
C VAL A 471 -16.50 6.73 -3.25
N PRO A 472 -16.96 6.35 -2.05
CA PRO A 472 -16.39 5.22 -1.35
C PRO A 472 -16.49 3.91 -2.13
N THR A 473 -17.65 3.59 -2.72
CA THR A 473 -17.82 2.37 -3.52
C THR A 473 -16.89 2.37 -4.74
N ALA A 474 -16.71 3.52 -5.41
CA ALA A 474 -15.80 3.64 -6.53
C ALA A 474 -14.35 3.35 -6.11
N LEU A 475 -13.93 3.86 -4.95
CA LEU A 475 -12.62 3.59 -4.37
C LEU A 475 -12.45 2.09 -4.07
N VAL A 476 -13.38 1.49 -3.31
CA VAL A 476 -13.32 0.06 -2.93
C VAL A 476 -13.32 -0.84 -4.15
N ALA A 477 -14.29 -0.66 -5.04
CA ALA A 477 -14.46 -1.55 -6.17
C ALA A 477 -13.28 -1.42 -7.15
N SER A 478 -12.76 -0.22 -7.38
CA SER A 478 -11.58 -0.03 -8.25
C SER A 478 -10.32 -0.63 -7.61
N TYR A 479 -10.22 -0.59 -6.29
CA TYR A 479 -9.14 -1.25 -5.56
C TYR A 479 -9.25 -2.78 -5.62
N LEU A 480 -10.43 -3.33 -5.33
CA LEU A 480 -10.70 -4.77 -5.43
C LEU A 480 -10.52 -5.28 -6.86
N TRP A 481 -10.83 -4.44 -7.84
CA TRP A 481 -10.60 -4.73 -9.24
C TRP A 481 -9.11 -4.79 -9.56
N PHE A 482 -8.38 -3.73 -9.25
CA PHE A 482 -7.03 -3.54 -9.79
C PHE A 482 -5.95 -4.16 -8.91
N ALA A 483 -6.01 -3.99 -7.60
CA ALA A 483 -4.90 -4.37 -6.72
C ALA A 483 -5.14 -5.65 -5.91
N LEU A 484 -6.38 -6.11 -5.73
CA LEU A 484 -6.64 -7.45 -5.18
C LEU A 484 -5.99 -8.60 -5.98
N PRO A 485 -5.99 -8.62 -7.34
CA PRO A 485 -5.28 -9.67 -8.07
C PRO A 485 -3.78 -9.71 -7.79
N SER A 486 -3.14 -8.55 -7.65
CA SER A 486 -1.71 -8.45 -7.34
C SER A 486 -1.33 -9.20 -6.08
N ALA A 487 -2.23 -9.07 -5.12
CA ALA A 487 -2.11 -9.69 -3.85
C ALA A 487 -2.29 -11.18 -3.97
N GLN A 488 -3.39 -11.65 -4.57
CA GLN A 488 -3.68 -13.09 -4.69
C GLN A 488 -2.55 -13.93 -5.31
N GLY A 489 -1.54 -13.32 -5.94
CA GLY A 489 -0.32 -13.98 -6.35
C GLY A 489 -0.65 -15.10 -7.34
N ALA A 490 -0.14 -16.32 -7.09
CA ALA A 490 -0.25 -17.46 -8.00
C ALA A 490 -1.68 -17.96 -8.13
N SER A 491 -2.58 -17.58 -7.21
CA SER A 491 -3.88 -18.21 -7.10
C SER A 491 -4.87 -17.78 -8.17
N ASN A 492 -4.67 -16.62 -8.81
CA ASN A 492 -5.51 -16.19 -9.93
C ASN A 492 -4.75 -15.32 -10.96
N PRO A 493 -3.81 -15.91 -11.72
CA PRO A 493 -3.05 -15.18 -12.74
C PRO A 493 -3.97 -14.61 -13.83
N ALA A 494 -5.09 -15.28 -14.13
CA ALA A 494 -6.02 -14.82 -15.15
C ALA A 494 -6.60 -13.44 -14.80
N TRP A 495 -7.09 -13.26 -13.57
CA TRP A 495 -7.65 -11.97 -13.14
C TRP A 495 -6.61 -10.85 -13.11
N LEU A 496 -5.36 -11.17 -12.74
CA LEU A 496 -4.24 -10.22 -12.77
C LEU A 496 -3.96 -9.70 -14.18
N ASN A 497 -3.93 -10.60 -15.16
CA ASN A 497 -3.70 -10.25 -16.56
C ASN A 497 -4.91 -9.49 -17.15
N ILE A 498 -6.14 -9.95 -16.88
CA ILE A 498 -7.38 -9.34 -17.36
C ILE A 498 -7.58 -7.91 -16.85
N THR A 499 -7.19 -7.62 -15.61
CA THR A 499 -7.37 -6.27 -15.02
C THR A 499 -6.30 -5.28 -15.45
N GLY A 500 -5.21 -5.76 -16.06
CA GLY A 500 -4.07 -4.94 -16.47
C GLY A 500 -3.12 -4.61 -15.31
N PHE A 501 -3.33 -5.17 -14.12
CA PHE A 501 -2.41 -4.97 -13.00
C PHE A 501 -1.01 -5.48 -13.31
N GLY A 502 -0.92 -6.57 -14.06
CA GLY A 502 0.36 -7.15 -14.43
C GLY A 502 1.22 -6.26 -15.35
N LEU A 503 0.64 -5.33 -16.10
CA LEU A 503 1.35 -4.56 -17.14
C LEU A 503 2.70 -3.95 -16.67
N PRO A 504 2.84 -3.40 -15.44
CA PRO A 504 4.11 -2.88 -14.96
C PRO A 504 5.19 -3.94 -14.74
N GLN A 505 4.79 -5.21 -14.61
CA GLN A 505 5.67 -6.37 -14.40
C GLN A 505 6.05 -7.10 -15.70
N SER A 506 5.56 -6.64 -16.85
CA SER A 506 5.59 -7.41 -18.11
C SER A 506 6.96 -7.49 -18.80
N SER A 507 7.99 -6.73 -18.42
CA SER A 507 9.26 -6.71 -19.18
C SER A 507 10.49 -6.25 -18.39
N PHE A 508 10.82 -6.84 -17.24
CA PHE A 508 12.05 -6.46 -16.52
C PHE A 508 13.34 -6.95 -17.18
N ASP A 509 13.26 -7.92 -18.09
CA ASP A 509 14.41 -8.59 -18.70
C ASP A 509 14.22 -8.75 -20.22
N PHE A 510 15.33 -8.84 -20.94
CA PHE A 510 15.41 -9.05 -22.38
C PHE A 510 14.83 -10.38 -22.83
N SER A 511 14.76 -11.36 -21.93
CA SER A 511 14.27 -12.72 -22.19
C SER A 511 12.76 -12.84 -22.29
N PHE A 512 12.03 -11.75 -22.03
CA PHE A 512 10.58 -11.72 -21.99
C PHE A 512 10.01 -10.65 -22.90
N VAL A 513 8.90 -10.99 -23.54
CA VAL A 513 8.05 -10.03 -24.25
C VAL A 513 6.67 -10.00 -23.61
N PRO A 514 5.99 -8.85 -23.56
CA PRO A 514 4.62 -8.80 -23.06
C PRO A 514 3.74 -9.79 -23.82
N ALA A 515 3.07 -10.68 -23.10
CA ALA A 515 2.20 -11.66 -23.74
C ALA A 515 1.02 -10.92 -24.39
N THR A 516 0.75 -11.19 -25.66
CA THR A 516 -0.30 -10.48 -26.40
C THR A 516 -1.67 -10.60 -25.71
N GLY A 517 -1.97 -11.78 -25.15
CA GLY A 517 -3.18 -11.99 -24.36
C GLY A 517 -3.29 -11.09 -23.13
N ALA A 518 -2.18 -10.87 -22.41
CA ALA A 518 -2.11 -9.98 -21.25
C ALA A 518 -2.23 -8.49 -21.61
N LEU A 519 -1.94 -8.11 -22.85
CA LEU A 519 -2.17 -6.75 -23.36
C LEU A 519 -3.61 -6.56 -23.86
N LEU A 520 -4.16 -7.55 -24.58
CA LEU A 520 -5.48 -7.44 -25.20
C LEU A 520 -6.63 -7.64 -24.20
N ALA A 521 -6.48 -8.53 -23.21
CA ALA A 521 -7.51 -8.78 -22.20
C ALA A 521 -7.93 -7.53 -21.42
N PRO A 522 -7.02 -6.70 -20.86
CA PRO A 522 -7.41 -5.48 -20.18
C PRO A 522 -8.02 -4.43 -21.12
N ILE A 523 -7.52 -4.32 -22.36
CA ILE A 523 -8.12 -3.43 -23.37
C ILE A 523 -9.58 -3.83 -23.63
N LEU A 524 -9.82 -5.13 -23.88
CA LEU A 524 -11.15 -5.67 -24.16
C LEU A 524 -12.13 -5.38 -23.01
N LEU A 525 -11.69 -5.65 -21.77
CA LEU A 525 -12.51 -5.42 -20.59
C LEU A 525 -12.77 -3.94 -20.35
N SER A 526 -11.77 -3.09 -20.54
CA SER A 526 -11.92 -1.64 -20.46
C SER A 526 -12.90 -1.10 -21.49
N VAL A 527 -12.83 -1.57 -22.73
CA VAL A 527 -13.80 -1.23 -23.78
C VAL A 527 -15.21 -1.65 -23.38
N ALA A 528 -15.40 -2.84 -22.81
CA ALA A 528 -16.69 -3.31 -22.33
C ALA A 528 -17.28 -2.43 -21.21
N VAL A 529 -16.45 -1.98 -20.25
CA VAL A 529 -16.88 -1.07 -19.17
C VAL A 529 -17.25 0.31 -19.73
N VAL A 530 -16.45 0.86 -20.65
CA VAL A 530 -16.75 2.15 -21.31
C VAL A 530 -18.03 2.06 -22.14
N ALA A 531 -18.20 0.98 -22.91
CA ALA A 531 -19.40 0.72 -23.68
C ALA A 531 -20.64 0.54 -22.78
N THR A 532 -20.51 -0.11 -21.62
CA THR A 532 -21.57 -0.21 -20.61
C THR A 532 -22.04 1.17 -20.14
N PHE A 533 -21.10 2.06 -19.82
CA PHE A 533 -21.43 3.43 -19.45
C PHE A 533 -22.15 4.17 -20.59
N ALA A 534 -21.70 4.02 -21.83
CA ALA A 534 -22.36 4.60 -23.00
C ALA A 534 -23.78 4.05 -23.18
N LEU A 535 -23.99 2.72 -23.11
CA LEU A 535 -25.29 2.08 -23.23
C LEU A 535 -26.28 2.59 -22.17
N VAL A 536 -25.85 2.68 -20.91
CA VAL A 536 -26.67 3.21 -19.81
C VAL A 536 -27.04 4.68 -20.03
N LEU A 537 -26.18 5.45 -20.71
CA LEU A 537 -26.40 6.86 -20.96
C LEU A 537 -27.31 7.13 -22.16
N PHE A 538 -27.15 6.37 -23.25
CA PHE A 538 -27.85 6.61 -24.53
C PHE A 538 -29.15 5.83 -24.68
N LEU A 539 -29.32 4.69 -24.00
CA LEU A 539 -30.58 3.94 -24.08
C LEU A 539 -31.68 4.62 -23.28
N ARG A 540 -32.88 4.72 -23.88
CA ARG A 540 -34.06 5.32 -23.26
C ARG A 540 -34.45 4.65 -21.94
N ARG A 541 -34.24 3.33 -21.83
CA ARG A 541 -34.52 2.54 -20.63
C ARG A 541 -33.20 2.15 -19.95
N ALA A 542 -32.87 2.84 -18.85
CA ALA A 542 -31.62 2.61 -18.13
C ALA A 542 -31.42 1.14 -17.72
N VAL A 543 -32.49 0.43 -17.32
CA VAL A 543 -32.45 -1.00 -16.96
C VAL A 543 -31.94 -1.87 -18.12
N VAL A 544 -32.35 -1.58 -19.35
CA VAL A 544 -31.87 -2.32 -20.54
C VAL A 544 -30.38 -2.05 -20.75
N GLY A 545 -29.93 -0.81 -20.55
CA GLY A 545 -28.50 -0.48 -20.61
C GLY A 545 -27.67 -1.18 -19.55
N TYR A 546 -28.17 -1.30 -18.31
CA TYR A 546 -27.48 -2.05 -17.26
C TYR A 546 -27.41 -3.55 -17.57
N ALA A 547 -28.51 -4.14 -18.04
CA ALA A 547 -28.54 -5.56 -18.41
C ALA A 547 -27.59 -5.85 -19.59
N ALA A 548 -27.66 -5.06 -20.65
CA ALA A 548 -26.77 -5.19 -21.81
C ALA A 548 -25.29 -4.98 -21.43
N GLY A 549 -25.02 -4.00 -20.57
CA GLY A 549 -23.68 -3.75 -20.04
C GLY A 549 -23.15 -4.89 -19.18
N ALA A 550 -23.99 -5.47 -18.32
CA ALA A 550 -23.61 -6.64 -17.52
C ALA A 550 -23.24 -7.83 -18.42
N VAL A 551 -24.06 -8.13 -19.43
CA VAL A 551 -23.77 -9.18 -20.43
C VAL A 551 -22.44 -8.89 -21.15
N LEU A 552 -22.21 -7.65 -21.57
CA LEU A 552 -21.00 -7.24 -22.28
C LEU A 552 -19.74 -7.40 -21.41
N VAL A 553 -19.78 -6.95 -20.16
CA VAL A 553 -18.67 -7.10 -19.21
C VAL A 553 -18.42 -8.58 -18.89
N THR A 554 -19.46 -9.37 -18.66
CA THR A 554 -19.32 -10.81 -18.43
C THR A 554 -18.70 -11.50 -19.64
N ALA A 555 -19.15 -11.20 -20.86
CA ALA A 555 -18.56 -11.73 -22.08
C ALA A 555 -17.08 -11.34 -22.23
N ALA A 556 -16.73 -10.08 -21.95
CA ALA A 556 -15.34 -9.62 -21.98
C ALA A 556 -14.45 -10.32 -20.95
N VAL A 557 -14.97 -10.59 -19.74
CA VAL A 557 -14.26 -11.38 -18.73
C VAL A 557 -14.05 -12.82 -19.21
N LEU A 558 -15.08 -13.46 -19.78
CA LEU A 558 -14.98 -14.83 -20.30
C LEU A 558 -13.95 -14.94 -21.43
N VAL A 559 -14.02 -14.04 -22.42
CA VAL A 559 -13.03 -13.98 -23.52
C VAL A 559 -11.65 -13.62 -22.99
N GLY A 560 -11.56 -12.70 -22.02
CA GLY A 560 -10.32 -12.34 -21.35
C GLY A 560 -9.65 -13.55 -20.69
N ASN A 561 -10.43 -14.40 -20.00
CA ASN A 561 -9.93 -15.65 -19.40
C ASN A 561 -9.34 -16.60 -20.45
N VAL A 562 -9.96 -16.70 -21.63
CA VAL A 562 -9.43 -17.50 -22.74
C VAL A 562 -8.13 -16.90 -23.29
N LEU A 563 -8.08 -15.57 -23.46
CA LEU A 563 -6.89 -14.87 -23.97
C LEU A 563 -5.68 -15.02 -23.05
N VAL A 564 -5.89 -15.13 -21.74
CA VAL A 564 -4.83 -15.25 -20.74
C VAL A 564 -4.64 -16.67 -20.24
N ALA A 565 -5.33 -17.65 -20.84
CA ALA A 565 -5.18 -19.05 -20.49
C ALA A 565 -3.72 -19.49 -20.74
N GLY A 566 -3.08 -20.03 -19.71
CA GLY A 566 -1.67 -20.43 -19.75
C GLY A 566 -0.66 -19.31 -19.50
N ILE A 567 -1.11 -18.06 -19.35
CA ILE A 567 -0.23 -16.97 -18.87
C ILE A 567 -0.13 -17.11 -17.35
N GLY A 568 1.09 -17.17 -16.84
CA GLY A 568 1.37 -17.23 -15.40
C GLY A 568 1.02 -15.92 -14.67
N GLN A 569 1.48 -15.80 -13.43
CA GLN A 569 1.39 -14.53 -12.69
C GLN A 569 2.03 -13.38 -13.47
N ALA A 570 3.09 -13.72 -14.18
CA ALA A 570 3.88 -12.78 -14.91
C ALA A 570 3.27 -12.59 -16.31
N PRO A 571 2.92 -11.36 -16.71
CA PRO A 571 2.15 -11.03 -17.92
C PRO A 571 3.02 -11.03 -19.17
N TYR A 572 3.95 -11.96 -19.24
CA TYR A 572 4.93 -12.07 -20.29
C TYR A 572 5.00 -13.49 -20.83
N ALA A 573 5.45 -13.59 -22.08
CA ALA A 573 5.83 -14.84 -22.70
C ALA A 573 7.36 -14.90 -22.81
N PRO A 574 7.98 -16.07 -22.59
CA PRO A 574 9.39 -16.25 -22.89
C PRO A 574 9.61 -16.02 -24.38
N ARG A 575 10.70 -15.31 -24.72
CA ARG A 575 11.11 -15.17 -26.11
C ARG A 575 11.63 -16.50 -26.66
N PRO A 576 11.46 -16.77 -27.97
CA PRO A 576 12.07 -17.94 -28.59
C PRO A 576 13.59 -17.90 -28.48
N VAL A 577 14.20 -18.97 -27.95
CA VAL A 577 15.66 -19.14 -27.81
C VAL A 577 16.37 -19.05 -29.18
N ALA A 578 15.65 -19.33 -30.27
CA ALA A 578 16.15 -19.20 -31.64
C ALA A 578 16.51 -17.76 -32.05
N GLU A 579 16.05 -16.74 -31.32
CA GLU A 579 16.44 -15.35 -31.58
C GLU A 579 17.80 -14.99 -30.95
N LEU A 580 18.39 -15.86 -30.13
CA LEU A 580 19.70 -15.61 -29.53
C LEU A 580 20.81 -15.57 -30.58
N VAL A 581 21.71 -14.60 -30.44
CA VAL A 581 22.92 -14.45 -31.24
C VAL A 581 24.11 -14.93 -30.40
N CYS A 582 24.77 -15.99 -30.86
CA CYS A 582 25.90 -16.59 -30.17
C CYS A 582 27.24 -16.09 -30.72
N SER A 583 28.14 -15.71 -29.83
CA SER A 583 29.50 -15.28 -30.13
C SER A 583 30.52 -16.04 -29.28
N GLY A 584 31.71 -16.31 -29.84
CA GLY A 584 32.84 -16.94 -29.15
C GLY A 584 33.09 -18.40 -29.55
N ASP A 585 34.36 -18.75 -29.77
CA ASP A 585 34.76 -20.07 -30.31
C ASP A 585 34.82 -21.16 -29.22
N ALA A 586 35.50 -20.86 -28.10
CA ALA A 586 35.70 -21.82 -26.99
C ALA A 586 34.62 -21.72 -25.91
N THR A 587 33.92 -20.60 -25.83
CA THR A 587 32.78 -20.41 -24.94
C THR A 587 31.74 -19.61 -25.70
N ALA A 588 30.72 -20.30 -26.17
CA ALA A 588 29.64 -19.68 -26.92
C ALA A 588 28.76 -18.91 -25.94
N VAL A 589 28.77 -17.58 -26.02
CA VAL A 589 27.87 -16.71 -25.25
C VAL A 589 26.77 -16.24 -26.18
N CYS A 590 25.56 -16.72 -25.91
CA CYS A 590 24.35 -16.45 -26.68
C CYS A 590 23.54 -15.36 -25.98
N LEU A 591 23.41 -14.20 -26.60
CA LEU A 591 22.72 -13.03 -26.06
C LEU A 591 21.54 -12.64 -26.96
N TRP A 592 20.59 -11.89 -26.40
CA TRP A 592 19.54 -11.29 -27.22
C TRP A 592 20.13 -10.26 -28.19
N PRO A 593 19.58 -10.10 -29.41
CA PRO A 593 20.17 -9.22 -30.42
C PRO A 593 20.39 -7.78 -29.92
N GLU A 594 19.46 -7.27 -29.12
CA GLU A 594 19.53 -5.91 -28.58
C GLU A 594 20.57 -5.78 -27.46
N GLN A 595 20.87 -6.89 -26.78
CA GLN A 595 21.91 -6.95 -25.76
C GLN A 595 23.30 -7.12 -26.39
N ASP A 596 23.42 -7.98 -27.40
CA ASP A 596 24.64 -8.20 -28.16
C ASP A 596 25.10 -6.90 -28.84
N ALA A 597 24.18 -6.19 -29.50
CA ALA A 597 24.47 -4.95 -30.20
C ALA A 597 25.02 -3.84 -29.28
N VAL A 598 24.65 -3.83 -28.00
CA VAL A 598 25.06 -2.78 -27.05
C VAL A 598 26.30 -3.19 -26.26
N ASP A 599 26.35 -4.43 -25.78
CA ASP A 599 27.33 -4.88 -24.77
C ASP A 599 27.94 -6.26 -25.06
N GLY A 600 27.64 -6.88 -26.21
CA GLY A 600 27.98 -8.27 -26.51
C GLY A 600 29.45 -8.61 -26.29
N ALA A 601 30.36 -7.83 -26.89
CA ALA A 601 31.81 -8.04 -26.73
C ALA A 601 32.29 -7.93 -25.27
N ARG A 602 31.73 -6.99 -24.50
CA ARG A 602 32.09 -6.82 -23.08
C ARG A 602 31.57 -7.97 -22.23
N ILE A 603 30.34 -8.41 -22.47
CA ILE A 603 29.73 -9.54 -21.76
C ILE A 603 30.50 -10.82 -22.09
N LEU A 604 30.77 -11.08 -23.37
CA LEU A 604 31.57 -12.22 -23.83
C LEU A 604 32.93 -12.25 -23.11
N ASN A 605 33.69 -11.15 -23.15
CA ASN A 605 34.99 -11.07 -22.50
C ASN A 605 34.91 -11.30 -20.97
N ALA A 606 33.92 -10.70 -20.30
CA ALA A 606 33.74 -10.86 -18.86
C ALA A 606 33.38 -12.31 -18.47
N VAL A 607 32.53 -12.97 -19.26
CA VAL A 607 32.11 -14.38 -19.05
C VAL A 607 33.28 -15.32 -19.32
N VAL A 608 34.03 -15.12 -20.41
CA VAL A 608 35.25 -15.90 -20.72
C VAL A 608 36.27 -15.75 -19.59
N GLU A 609 36.52 -14.53 -19.11
CA GLU A 609 37.44 -14.29 -18.00
C GLU A 609 36.96 -14.97 -16.70
N ALA A 610 35.67 -14.86 -16.38
CA ALA A 610 35.07 -15.54 -15.24
C ALA A 610 35.21 -17.06 -15.33
N ARG A 611 35.01 -17.64 -16.52
CA ARG A 611 35.16 -19.07 -16.78
C ARG A 611 36.60 -19.53 -16.60
N VAL A 612 37.56 -18.80 -17.15
CA VAL A 612 38.99 -19.08 -16.97
C VAL A 612 39.35 -19.07 -15.49
N GLN A 613 38.85 -18.07 -14.74
CA GLN A 613 39.10 -17.98 -13.31
C GLN A 613 38.42 -19.11 -12.51
N ALA A 614 37.18 -19.46 -12.85
CA ALA A 614 36.46 -20.57 -12.25
C ALA A 614 37.18 -21.91 -12.50
N SER A 615 37.68 -22.12 -13.73
CA SER A 615 38.45 -23.30 -14.11
C SER A 615 39.77 -23.39 -13.35
N LYS A 616 40.53 -22.29 -13.21
CA LYS A 616 41.72 -22.22 -12.34
C LYS A 616 41.40 -22.58 -10.89
N ASN A 617 40.18 -22.28 -10.44
CA ASN A 617 39.70 -22.60 -9.10
C ASN A 617 39.09 -24.01 -8.99
N GLY A 618 39.17 -24.83 -10.03
CA GLY A 618 38.71 -26.22 -10.04
C GLY A 618 37.21 -26.40 -10.33
N LEU A 619 36.54 -25.39 -10.89
CA LEU A 619 35.16 -25.50 -11.34
C LEU A 619 35.09 -25.87 -12.81
N THR A 620 34.40 -26.96 -13.13
CA THR A 620 34.00 -27.31 -14.49
C THR A 620 32.67 -26.61 -14.80
N LEU A 621 32.64 -25.81 -15.87
CA LEU A 621 31.46 -25.07 -16.32
C LEU A 621 31.09 -25.49 -17.74
N PRO A 622 29.80 -25.52 -18.11
CA PRO A 622 29.34 -25.82 -19.48
C PRO A 622 29.90 -24.85 -20.53
N ASP A 623 30.26 -25.33 -21.73
CA ASP A 623 30.87 -24.54 -22.82
C ASP A 623 29.95 -23.46 -23.42
N ARG A 624 28.64 -23.61 -23.22
CA ARG A 624 27.63 -22.68 -23.73
C ARG A 624 26.99 -21.89 -22.60
N VAL A 625 26.89 -20.58 -22.78
CA VAL A 625 26.22 -19.66 -21.85
C VAL A 625 25.11 -18.93 -22.59
N GLU A 626 23.86 -19.03 -22.14
CA GLU A 626 22.70 -18.42 -22.77
C GLU A 626 22.05 -17.38 -21.88
N ALA A 627 21.74 -16.20 -22.43
CA ALA A 627 20.80 -15.27 -21.81
C ALA A 627 19.40 -15.91 -21.85
N SER A 628 18.91 -16.34 -20.69
CA SER A 628 17.59 -16.96 -20.56
C SER A 628 17.02 -16.61 -19.20
N SER A 629 15.71 -16.45 -19.16
CA SER A 629 14.99 -16.11 -17.94
C SER A 629 14.53 -17.31 -17.13
N SER A 630 14.55 -18.52 -17.68
CA SER A 630 13.99 -19.68 -17.02
C SER A 630 15.08 -20.65 -16.58
N ALA A 631 15.63 -20.46 -15.37
CA ALA A 631 16.36 -21.53 -14.69
C ALA A 631 15.50 -22.82 -14.55
N PHE A 632 14.17 -22.66 -14.54
CA PHE A 632 13.20 -23.77 -14.42
C PHE A 632 13.09 -24.68 -15.64
N THR A 633 12.95 -24.15 -16.86
CA THR A 633 12.95 -24.96 -18.09
C THR A 633 14.35 -25.43 -18.47
N ALA A 634 15.36 -24.73 -17.96
CA ALA A 634 16.78 -24.96 -18.16
C ALA A 634 17.36 -26.22 -17.52
N HIS A 635 16.73 -26.78 -16.46
CA HIS A 635 17.23 -27.98 -15.78
C HIS A 635 17.30 -29.23 -16.66
N GLN A 636 16.81 -29.17 -17.90
CA GLN A 636 16.86 -30.29 -18.84
C GLN A 636 18.19 -30.40 -19.59
N ASN A 637 19.06 -29.38 -19.59
CA ASN A 637 20.32 -29.44 -20.33
C ASN A 637 21.53 -29.07 -19.47
N ALA A 638 22.26 -30.09 -19.02
CA ALA A 638 23.48 -29.92 -18.21
C ALA A 638 24.62 -29.20 -18.97
N ASP A 639 24.52 -29.09 -20.30
CA ASP A 639 25.54 -28.51 -21.16
C ASP A 639 25.37 -26.99 -21.38
N VAL A 640 24.41 -26.35 -20.71
CA VAL A 640 24.14 -24.91 -20.82
C VAL A 640 24.15 -24.23 -19.47
N SER A 641 24.94 -23.16 -19.33
CA SER A 641 24.81 -22.20 -18.24
C SER A 641 23.89 -21.07 -18.66
N TYR A 642 23.10 -20.55 -17.73
CA TYR A 642 22.18 -19.47 -18.04
C TYR A 642 22.67 -18.15 -17.44
N LEU A 643 22.28 -17.04 -18.06
CA LEU A 643 22.49 -15.68 -17.60
C LEU A 643 21.11 -15.03 -17.40
N THR A 644 20.55 -15.25 -16.21
CA THR A 644 19.20 -14.84 -15.80
C THR A 644 19.11 -13.40 -15.26
N SER A 645 20.25 -12.82 -14.85
CA SER A 645 20.27 -11.55 -14.11
C SER A 645 21.31 -10.56 -14.64
N LEU A 646 21.45 -10.48 -15.96
CA LEU A 646 22.42 -9.58 -16.59
C LEU A 646 22.15 -8.12 -16.18
N PRO A 647 23.15 -7.44 -15.61
CA PRO A 647 23.06 -6.01 -15.37
C PRO A 647 22.95 -5.29 -16.73
N GLY A 648 22.14 -4.25 -16.77
CA GLY A 648 21.77 -3.59 -18.03
C GLY A 648 22.95 -2.90 -18.71
N PRO A 649 22.71 -2.31 -19.90
CA PRO A 649 23.70 -1.54 -20.62
C PRO A 649 24.56 -0.63 -19.74
N GLY A 650 25.87 -0.71 -19.90
CA GLY A 650 26.84 0.04 -19.10
C GLY A 650 27.41 -0.70 -17.90
N ALA A 651 26.94 -1.91 -17.59
CA ALA A 651 27.43 -2.71 -16.48
C ALA A 651 28.95 -2.93 -16.49
N SER A 652 29.58 -2.81 -15.32
CA SER A 652 30.99 -3.12 -15.15
C SER A 652 31.25 -4.63 -15.33
N THR A 653 32.47 -4.99 -15.73
CA THR A 653 32.93 -6.39 -15.78
C THR A 653 32.65 -7.14 -14.48
N GLN A 654 32.82 -6.48 -13.33
CA GLN A 654 32.57 -7.06 -12.01
C GLN A 654 31.09 -7.35 -11.75
N GLN A 655 30.19 -6.46 -12.17
CA GLN A 655 28.75 -6.72 -12.11
C GLN A 655 28.33 -7.86 -13.04
N ILE A 656 28.89 -7.92 -14.27
CA ILE A 656 28.60 -9.02 -15.22
C ILE A 656 29.05 -10.36 -14.63
N LYS A 657 30.26 -10.44 -14.07
CA LYS A 657 30.76 -11.65 -13.42
C LYS A 657 29.92 -12.05 -12.19
N THR A 658 29.44 -11.07 -11.41
CA THR A 658 28.58 -11.31 -10.25
C THR A 658 27.20 -11.85 -10.67
N ALA A 659 26.61 -11.28 -11.72
CA ALA A 659 25.38 -11.80 -12.33
C ALA A 659 25.58 -13.21 -12.90
N TYR A 660 26.69 -13.46 -13.59
CA TYR A 660 27.03 -14.79 -14.08
C TYR A 660 27.17 -15.82 -12.94
N ALA A 661 27.84 -15.47 -11.84
CA ALA A 661 27.90 -16.33 -10.64
C ALA A 661 26.52 -16.61 -10.02
N THR A 662 25.64 -15.62 -10.02
CA THR A 662 24.26 -15.76 -9.53
C THR A 662 23.47 -16.73 -10.41
N SER A 663 23.56 -16.56 -11.72
CA SER A 663 22.86 -17.43 -12.66
C SER A 663 23.45 -18.84 -12.72
N LEU A 664 24.76 -19.01 -12.48
CA LEU A 664 25.36 -20.32 -12.25
C LEU A 664 24.76 -21.01 -11.02
N LEU A 665 24.57 -20.29 -9.91
CA LEU A 665 23.93 -20.85 -8.72
C LEU A 665 22.50 -21.31 -9.03
N GLU A 666 21.72 -20.48 -9.73
CA GLU A 666 20.35 -20.79 -10.13
C GLU A 666 20.28 -21.99 -11.08
N SER A 667 21.24 -22.14 -12.00
CA SER A 667 21.28 -23.31 -12.89
C SER A 667 21.55 -24.63 -12.16
N ILE A 668 22.23 -24.56 -11.01
CA ILE A 668 22.60 -25.73 -10.19
C ILE A 668 21.54 -25.99 -9.09
N SER A 669 20.71 -25.00 -8.73
CA SER A 669 19.71 -25.14 -7.69
C SER A 669 18.40 -25.70 -8.26
N CYS A 670 17.82 -26.73 -7.64
CA CYS A 670 16.50 -27.20 -8.05
C CYS A 670 15.42 -26.25 -7.53
N GLY A 671 15.11 -25.20 -8.30
CA GLY A 671 13.91 -24.32 -8.32
C GLY A 671 13.31 -23.73 -7.02
N ASP A 672 13.22 -24.51 -5.96
CA ASP A 672 12.53 -24.23 -4.70
C ASP A 672 13.45 -24.37 -3.47
N ALA A 673 14.74 -24.63 -3.67
CA ALA A 673 15.67 -24.87 -2.56
C ALA A 673 15.78 -23.67 -1.60
N THR A 674 15.26 -22.48 -1.93
CA THR A 674 15.25 -21.28 -1.06
C THR A 674 14.03 -21.17 -0.16
N GLN A 675 13.21 -22.23 -0.06
CA GLN A 675 11.93 -22.18 0.69
C GLN A 675 12.05 -22.13 2.22
N THR A 676 13.25 -22.28 2.81
CA THR A 676 13.48 -22.08 4.26
C THR A 676 14.46 -20.93 4.51
N ALA A 677 14.43 -20.33 5.70
CA ALA A 677 15.37 -19.26 6.06
C ALA A 677 16.83 -19.76 6.00
N ASP A 678 17.08 -20.96 6.51
CA ASP A 678 18.39 -21.62 6.45
C ASP A 678 18.86 -21.83 5.00
N ALA A 679 17.96 -22.25 4.12
CA ALA A 679 18.34 -22.51 2.74
C ALA A 679 18.52 -21.21 1.92
N ALA A 680 17.80 -20.14 2.26
CA ALA A 680 18.08 -18.80 1.73
C ALA A 680 19.47 -18.31 2.20
N TRP A 681 19.83 -18.55 3.47
CA TRP A 681 21.16 -18.23 3.99
C TRP A 681 22.26 -19.04 3.30
N GLN A 682 22.07 -20.36 3.14
CA GLN A 682 22.98 -21.22 2.42
C GLN A 682 23.12 -20.83 0.95
N ALA A 683 22.02 -20.46 0.28
CA ALA A 683 22.05 -19.97 -1.09
C ALA A 683 22.86 -18.67 -1.19
N LEU A 684 22.71 -17.73 -0.25
CA LEU A 684 23.50 -16.50 -0.20
C LEU A 684 24.99 -16.79 0.02
N ARG A 685 25.33 -17.74 0.91
CA ARG A 685 26.71 -18.22 1.10
C ARG A 685 27.28 -18.82 -0.18
N ALA A 686 26.51 -19.69 -0.85
CA ALA A 686 26.91 -20.32 -2.10
C ALA A 686 27.07 -19.30 -3.24
N GLN A 687 26.18 -18.30 -3.33
CA GLN A 687 26.27 -17.20 -4.29
C GLN A 687 27.54 -16.38 -4.07
N SER A 688 27.85 -16.07 -2.82
CA SER A 688 29.06 -15.33 -2.43
C SER A 688 30.33 -16.12 -2.75
N ALA A 689 30.30 -17.43 -2.49
CA ALA A 689 31.38 -18.34 -2.84
C ALA A 689 31.60 -18.40 -4.37
N LEU A 690 30.55 -18.58 -5.16
CA LEU A 690 30.63 -18.58 -6.62
C LEU A 690 31.15 -17.25 -7.16
N THR A 691 30.67 -16.14 -6.62
CA THR A 691 31.14 -14.78 -7.00
C THR A 691 32.65 -14.65 -6.81
N MET A 692 33.18 -15.14 -5.69
CA MET A 692 34.63 -15.16 -5.46
C MET A 692 35.35 -16.11 -6.43
N LEU A 693 34.80 -17.30 -6.69
CA LEU A 693 35.41 -18.31 -7.55
C LEU A 693 35.46 -17.90 -9.03
N VAL A 694 34.52 -17.08 -9.52
CA VAL A 694 34.56 -16.50 -10.88
C VAL A 694 35.40 -15.22 -10.95
N GLY A 695 36.05 -14.81 -9.85
CA GLY A 695 36.87 -13.60 -9.81
C GLY A 695 36.08 -12.29 -9.81
N ALA A 696 34.84 -12.32 -9.32
CA ALA A 696 34.08 -11.11 -9.03
C ALA A 696 34.40 -10.58 -7.62
N GLY A 697 34.52 -9.26 -7.48
CA GLY A 697 34.69 -8.60 -6.19
C GLY A 697 33.42 -8.73 -5.35
N THR A 698 33.53 -9.30 -4.14
CA THR A 698 32.37 -9.53 -3.27
C THR A 698 31.67 -8.24 -2.78
N THR A 699 32.29 -7.08 -2.98
CA THR A 699 31.72 -5.77 -2.64
C THR A 699 30.44 -5.47 -3.43
N ALA A 700 30.40 -5.88 -4.70
CA ALA A 700 29.22 -5.69 -5.55
C ALA A 700 28.02 -6.53 -5.09
N LEU A 701 28.28 -7.74 -4.56
CA LEU A 701 27.23 -8.61 -4.03
C LEU A 701 26.65 -8.05 -2.72
N LEU A 702 27.53 -7.62 -1.82
CA LEU A 702 27.15 -7.15 -0.49
C LEU A 702 26.34 -5.85 -0.52
N GLN A 703 26.55 -4.99 -1.52
CA GLN A 703 25.71 -3.81 -1.73
C GLN A 703 24.28 -4.15 -2.20
N LYS A 704 24.07 -5.32 -2.80
CA LYS A 704 22.76 -5.77 -3.28
C LYS A 704 22.00 -6.60 -2.24
N SER A 705 22.72 -7.31 -1.36
CA SER A 705 22.14 -8.18 -0.32
C SER A 705 21.85 -7.49 1.01
N THR A 706 22.35 -6.28 1.24
CA THR A 706 22.12 -5.48 2.46
C THR A 706 20.66 -5.39 2.95
N PRO A 707 19.62 -5.26 2.09
CA PRO A 707 18.23 -5.20 2.59
C PRO A 707 17.65 -6.55 3.06
N LEU A 708 18.32 -7.68 2.82
CA LEU A 708 17.86 -9.00 3.26
C LEU A 708 18.27 -9.36 4.69
N PHE A 709 19.19 -8.58 5.29
CA PHE A 709 19.60 -8.78 6.68
C PHE A 709 18.72 -7.91 7.56
N ALA A 710 18.00 -8.55 8.50
CA ALA A 710 17.19 -7.80 9.45
C ALA A 710 18.09 -6.85 10.26
N PRO A 711 17.68 -5.59 10.49
CA PRO A 711 18.46 -4.62 11.25
C PRO A 711 18.75 -5.05 12.70
N ASP A 712 17.97 -6.01 13.22
CA ASP A 712 18.06 -6.48 14.61
C ASP A 712 19.34 -7.29 14.93
N ASP A 713 20.05 -7.83 13.92
CA ASP A 713 21.18 -8.73 14.19
C ASP A 713 22.50 -8.00 14.49
N GLY A 714 22.61 -6.68 14.30
CA GLY A 714 23.76 -5.85 14.69
C GLY A 714 25.15 -6.26 14.12
N ALA A 715 25.26 -7.40 13.45
CA ALA A 715 26.50 -8.14 13.22
C ALA A 715 27.13 -7.86 11.84
N LEU A 716 26.46 -7.10 10.98
CA LEU A 716 26.90 -6.88 9.60
C LEU A 716 27.19 -5.41 9.29
N THR A 717 27.72 -4.67 10.27
CA THR A 717 28.10 -3.26 10.12
C THR A 717 29.36 -3.06 9.25
N SER A 718 30.08 -4.14 8.90
CA SER A 718 31.23 -4.07 8.00
C SER A 718 31.23 -5.18 6.95
N LEU A 719 31.78 -4.83 5.78
CA LEU A 719 32.07 -5.73 4.66
C LEU A 719 32.93 -6.94 5.07
N PHE A 720 33.80 -6.73 6.06
CA PHE A 720 34.64 -7.78 6.65
C PHE A 720 33.80 -8.76 7.49
N ALA A 721 32.95 -8.25 8.39
CA ALA A 721 32.06 -9.07 9.20
C ALA A 721 31.10 -9.89 8.34
N ALA A 722 30.61 -9.33 7.23
CA ALA A 722 29.79 -10.06 6.27
C ALA A 722 30.53 -11.20 5.58
N ARG A 723 31.78 -10.98 5.14
CA ARG A 723 32.61 -12.06 4.57
C ARG A 723 32.89 -13.17 5.57
N GLN A 724 33.12 -12.81 6.83
CA GLN A 724 33.39 -13.75 7.90
C GLN A 724 32.13 -14.57 8.25
N ALA A 725 30.97 -13.92 8.34
CA ALA A 725 29.69 -14.59 8.59
C ALA A 725 29.29 -15.55 7.47
N LEU A 726 29.66 -15.25 6.21
CA LEU A 726 29.39 -16.11 5.06
C LEU A 726 30.43 -17.23 4.87
N ASP A 727 31.55 -17.18 5.63
CA ASP A 727 32.70 -18.11 5.54
C ASP A 727 33.30 -18.20 4.13
N VAL A 728 33.49 -17.05 3.48
CA VAL A 728 34.08 -16.93 2.12
C VAL A 728 35.34 -16.05 2.15
N GLY A 729 36.17 -16.25 3.18
CA GLY A 729 37.43 -15.48 3.36
C GLY A 729 38.57 -15.90 2.42
N SER A 730 38.51 -17.09 1.84
CA SER A 730 39.53 -17.65 0.93
C SER A 730 38.89 -18.47 -0.20
N ILE A 731 39.65 -18.70 -1.28
CA ILE A 731 39.20 -19.54 -2.41
C ILE A 731 38.88 -20.97 -1.95
N ASP A 732 39.66 -21.52 -1.02
CA ASP A 732 39.43 -22.86 -0.48
C ASP A 732 38.17 -22.93 0.39
N ASN A 733 37.89 -21.90 1.19
CA ASN A 733 36.64 -21.83 1.96
C ASN A 733 35.43 -21.67 1.03
N ALA A 734 35.52 -20.82 0.00
CA ALA A 734 34.48 -20.70 -1.01
C ALA A 734 34.19 -22.04 -1.72
N ARG A 735 35.24 -22.80 -2.06
CA ARG A 735 35.07 -24.15 -2.64
C ARG A 735 34.37 -25.10 -1.67
N LYS A 736 34.74 -25.09 -0.38
CA LYS A 736 34.08 -25.92 0.66
C LYS A 736 32.60 -25.57 0.81
N VAL A 737 32.27 -24.28 0.89
CA VAL A 737 30.89 -23.80 0.99
C VAL A 737 30.06 -24.25 -0.21
N LEU A 738 30.58 -24.07 -1.44
CA LEU A 738 29.88 -24.46 -2.66
C LEU A 738 29.67 -25.98 -2.75
N ASN A 739 30.68 -26.79 -2.38
CA ASN A 739 30.58 -28.25 -2.39
C ASN A 739 29.58 -28.76 -1.33
N SER A 740 29.58 -28.16 -0.14
CA SER A 740 28.59 -28.45 0.90
C SER A 740 27.18 -28.20 0.38
N TRP A 741 26.95 -27.01 -0.17
CA TRP A 741 25.67 -26.61 -0.72
C TRP A 741 25.21 -27.51 -1.88
N ARG A 742 26.10 -27.88 -2.82
CA ARG A 742 25.78 -28.84 -3.90
C ARG A 742 25.36 -30.19 -3.35
N SER A 743 26.02 -30.69 -2.30
CA SER A 743 25.70 -31.99 -1.71
C SER A 743 24.32 -32.01 -1.05
N GLU A 744 23.95 -30.91 -0.37
CA GLU A 744 22.64 -30.73 0.27
C GLU A 744 21.55 -30.55 -0.78
N THR A 745 21.80 -29.71 -1.78
CA THR A 745 20.87 -29.46 -2.88
C THR A 745 20.59 -30.73 -3.67
N LYS A 746 21.62 -31.54 -3.97
CA LYS A 746 21.44 -32.83 -4.65
C LYS A 746 20.55 -33.80 -3.85
N LYS A 747 20.67 -33.83 -2.52
CA LYS A 747 19.77 -34.62 -1.66
C LYS A 747 18.33 -34.12 -1.78
N LEU A 748 18.12 -32.80 -1.77
CA LEU A 748 16.80 -32.19 -1.94
C LEU A 748 16.21 -32.51 -3.33
N CYS A 749 16.98 -32.36 -4.39
CA CYS A 749 16.55 -32.67 -5.76
C CYS A 749 16.15 -34.14 -5.90
N ASN A 750 16.97 -35.06 -5.39
CA ASN A 750 16.72 -36.50 -5.47
C ASN A 750 15.54 -36.96 -4.60
N SER A 751 15.21 -36.23 -3.53
CA SER A 751 14.10 -36.56 -2.64
C SER A 751 12.73 -36.18 -3.18
N ARG A 752 12.68 -35.42 -4.28
CA ARG A 752 11.42 -35.04 -4.91
C ARG A 752 10.91 -36.18 -5.80
N PRO A 753 9.64 -36.61 -5.66
CA PRO A 753 9.03 -37.49 -6.64
C PRO A 753 9.06 -36.78 -8.00
N ALA A 754 9.39 -37.51 -9.07
CA ALA A 754 9.29 -37.00 -10.43
C ALA A 754 7.85 -36.50 -10.65
N ALA A 755 7.70 -35.20 -10.83
CA ALA A 755 6.42 -34.50 -10.92
C ALA A 755 5.79 -34.65 -12.31
#